data_AF-A0A5F2C0E0-F1
#
_entry.id   AF-A0A5F2C0E0-F1
#
_cell.length_a   1.000
_cell.length_b   1.000
_cell.length_c   1.000
_cell.angle_alpha   90.00
_cell.angle_beta   90.00
_cell.angle_gamma   90.00
#
_symmetry.space_group_name_H-M   'P 1'
#
loop_
_entity.id
_entity.type
_entity.pdbx_description
1 polymer ?
#
loop_
_entity_poly.entity_id
_entity_poly.type
_entity_poly.pdbx_seq_one_letter_code
_entity_poly.pdbx_strand_id
1 'polypeptide(L)'
;MRKIFFIFVFCSSVLFGNSLQAGTDSNGSSLISSFLNLFGGNFSSSSSFPYSSEPGSEYSGTDANKNVKKYWNLRNKFRNNFIKLSTDKGGCLPMEEVKISLDDPNKRFGKWGDSTIKLGWYLGLLGSELHMLSRPNSYPGYGDGNDIQNAIRELFCAFIALERLDRFGEQSIWEVHPVNVAKYPGTEGYQWPDTPGFFVRDDVPFHVMQDLGLYGAEGDYQTWIGGQALPTPPYNREMSQDQVVHLLLGLAIVKHLVPFTYSYQGMNFRHQAQIYARKLVDYVYAGQDQTYEILGIPVGEMNVSWLITNPVSPKINWFGSCPLCVGWFDPFHPVDPDHMGQVTRGADARFFSAGFNFAGYWVSGKSWNINPQYLLAWGGLSQSAVFTTADNAHMVMALASIGNSWGEPTQDLLVAQAAQHDFYLYPLLHSVLHFGGNISAFLESKTLSFLNSAPWSGTGTESGSDSGWASENRFIRKKDDHNRTQLFLLESHGLDYLLLHNLFFIAKPNQYYGVTPSAQPNSVPDFSVPNWPVPPSYKLPPIGYAVAGIPSYLNTCTVSTSVDIPITIEWDDPHGNRDSVAILLDAQPSSGNGIVTSTGTKNRFVYHGKFWNQWWWEDTVRFRLLDEDGNSTFLTVLIGYPGAVAAPPNIGAVGSPTRIVVNGWFGGIPLYGTIEMEFQVYAIDPNCTPPKPSAWIISGMRNAVAYPISPLRFRAIVGWTIFALHGNAGVTLQAATSVGTTGTYEVPINW
;
A
#
# COMPACT_ATOMS: atom_id res chain seq x y z
N MET A 1 -50.07 -35.62 5.89
CA MET A 1 -48.81 -36.39 6.00
C MET A 1 -47.81 -35.84 4.98
N ARG A 2 -46.57 -35.54 5.44
CA ARG A 2 -45.27 -35.36 4.73
C ARG A 2 -45.19 -35.97 3.30
N LYS A 3 -44.47 -35.50 2.26
CA LYS A 3 -43.21 -34.73 2.01
C LYS A 3 -43.18 -34.37 0.49
N ILE A 4 -42.76 -33.17 0.05
CA ILE A 4 -41.44 -32.76 -0.55
C ILE A 4 -40.87 -33.66 -1.67
N PHE A 5 -40.72 -33.12 -2.90
CA PHE A 5 -39.45 -32.94 -3.65
C PHE A 5 -39.67 -32.12 -4.95
N PHE A 6 -38.85 -31.09 -5.17
CA PHE A 6 -38.79 -30.24 -6.37
C PHE A 6 -37.45 -30.50 -7.08
N ILE A 7 -37.47 -30.74 -8.40
CA ILE A 7 -36.32 -30.65 -9.31
C ILE A 7 -36.81 -29.85 -10.51
N PHE A 8 -36.15 -28.73 -10.82
CA PHE A 8 -36.28 -28.03 -12.10
C PHE A 8 -34.96 -28.11 -12.84
N VAL A 9 -35.03 -28.72 -14.03
CA VAL A 9 -34.06 -28.68 -15.14
C VAL A 9 -34.85 -28.15 -16.33
N PHE A 10 -34.26 -27.25 -17.13
CA PHE A 10 -34.52 -26.84 -18.54
C PHE A 10 -34.21 -25.32 -18.67
N CYS A 11 -33.62 -24.77 -19.73
CA CYS A 11 -33.12 -25.31 -21.00
C CYS A 11 -32.18 -24.31 -21.69
N SER A 12 -31.30 -24.82 -22.55
CA SER A 12 -30.44 -24.08 -23.48
C SER A 12 -31.12 -23.79 -24.82
N SER A 13 -30.50 -22.87 -25.56
CA SER A 13 -30.48 -22.65 -27.03
C SER A 13 -31.66 -21.96 -27.72
N VAL A 14 -31.38 -20.77 -28.28
CA VAL A 14 -32.00 -20.25 -29.50
C VAL A 14 -30.89 -19.85 -30.47
N LEU A 15 -30.92 -20.50 -31.63
CA LEU A 15 -30.19 -20.18 -32.87
C LEU A 15 -30.70 -18.87 -33.46
N PHE A 16 -29.82 -17.99 -33.92
CA PHE A 16 -30.07 -17.17 -35.11
C PHE A 16 -28.76 -16.88 -35.84
N GLY A 17 -28.61 -17.48 -37.02
CA GLY A 17 -27.87 -16.89 -38.12
C GLY A 17 -28.84 -16.01 -38.92
N ASN A 18 -28.37 -14.83 -39.34
CA ASN A 18 -28.72 -14.26 -40.62
C ASN A 18 -27.62 -13.28 -41.06
N SER A 19 -27.24 -13.48 -42.31
CA SER A 19 -26.32 -12.69 -43.12
C SER A 19 -26.75 -11.23 -43.25
N LEU A 20 -25.79 -10.31 -43.14
CA LEU A 20 -25.92 -8.97 -43.72
C LEU A 20 -24.69 -8.71 -44.57
N GLN A 21 -24.92 -8.73 -45.88
CA GLN A 21 -24.03 -8.26 -46.94
C GLN A 21 -23.72 -6.77 -46.70
N ALA A 22 -22.44 -6.45 -46.56
CA ALA A 22 -21.95 -5.08 -46.67
C ALA A 22 -21.90 -4.68 -48.15
N GLY A 23 -22.86 -3.85 -48.55
CA GLY A 23 -22.80 -3.09 -49.80
C GLY A 23 -21.88 -1.88 -49.63
N THR A 24 -20.85 -1.83 -50.46
CA THR A 24 -20.05 -0.64 -50.74
C THR A 24 -20.93 0.44 -51.35
N ASP A 25 -20.87 1.68 -50.85
CA ASP A 25 -20.95 2.86 -51.70
C ASP A 25 -20.27 4.07 -51.05
N SER A 26 -19.24 4.51 -51.76
CA SER A 26 -18.49 5.75 -51.63
C SER A 26 -19.29 6.91 -52.21
N ASN A 27 -19.43 8.02 -51.47
CA ASN A 27 -19.36 9.42 -51.97
C ASN A 27 -19.87 10.40 -50.89
N GLY A 28 -18.98 10.80 -49.99
CA GLY A 28 -19.28 11.82 -48.96
C GLY A 28 -18.09 12.67 -48.53
N SER A 29 -17.00 12.71 -49.30
CA SER A 29 -15.73 13.32 -48.89
C SER A 29 -15.35 14.65 -49.56
N SER A 30 -16.18 15.24 -50.43
CA SER A 30 -15.79 16.47 -51.16
C SER A 30 -16.28 17.80 -50.57
N LEU A 31 -17.12 17.79 -49.52
CA LEU A 31 -17.61 19.03 -48.89
C LEU A 31 -16.77 19.49 -47.69
N ILE A 32 -16.01 18.59 -47.06
CA ILE A 32 -15.18 18.92 -45.88
C ILE A 32 -13.85 19.58 -46.30
N SER A 33 -13.28 19.20 -47.45
CA SER A 33 -12.05 19.80 -47.97
C SER A 33 -12.20 21.27 -48.39
N SER A 34 -13.41 21.69 -48.73
CA SER A 34 -13.69 23.07 -49.18
C SER A 34 -13.94 24.04 -48.01
N PHE A 35 -14.30 23.52 -46.82
CA PHE A 35 -14.55 24.34 -45.63
C PHE A 35 -13.25 24.67 -44.87
N LEU A 36 -12.23 23.81 -44.95
CA LEU A 36 -10.94 23.99 -44.27
C LEU A 36 -10.02 25.03 -44.95
N ASN A 37 -10.20 25.30 -46.25
CA ASN A 37 -9.42 26.34 -46.95
C ASN A 37 -9.87 27.78 -46.65
N LEU A 38 -11.01 27.97 -45.97
CA LEU A 38 -11.52 29.31 -45.64
C LEU A 38 -10.84 29.94 -44.40
N PHE A 39 -10.10 29.15 -43.61
CA PHE A 39 -9.37 29.59 -42.41
C PHE A 39 -7.85 29.58 -42.62
N GLY A 40 -7.41 30.00 -43.82
CA GLY A 40 -5.99 30.09 -44.21
C GLY A 40 -5.16 31.10 -43.40
N GLY A 41 -5.07 30.90 -42.09
CA GLY A 41 -3.95 31.37 -41.29
C GLY A 41 -2.78 30.44 -41.55
N ASN A 42 -1.71 30.96 -42.15
CA ASN A 42 -0.41 30.31 -42.15
C ASN A 42 0.06 30.15 -40.70
N PHE A 43 -0.29 29.04 -40.06
CA PHE A 43 0.30 28.60 -38.80
C PHE A 43 1.69 28.02 -39.07
N SER A 44 2.62 28.89 -39.46
CA SER A 44 4.06 28.59 -39.44
C SER A 44 4.68 29.17 -38.17
N SER A 45 4.14 28.79 -37.02
CA SER A 45 4.81 28.99 -35.72
C SER A 45 5.23 27.65 -35.18
N SER A 46 6.15 26.99 -35.90
CA SER A 46 7.05 26.04 -35.27
C SER A 46 7.95 26.85 -34.33
N SER A 47 7.48 27.10 -33.11
CA SER A 47 8.41 27.24 -32.00
C SER A 47 9.36 26.05 -32.12
N SER A 48 10.66 26.34 -32.23
CA SER A 48 11.69 25.34 -32.44
C SER A 48 11.66 24.35 -31.28
N PHE A 49 10.94 23.23 -31.46
CA PHE A 49 11.11 22.07 -30.63
C PHE A 49 12.59 21.65 -30.77
N PRO A 50 13.35 21.49 -29.68
CA PRO A 50 14.75 21.06 -29.77
C PRO A 50 14.91 19.61 -30.29
N TYR A 51 13.80 18.94 -30.61
CA TYR A 51 13.76 17.59 -31.13
C TYR A 51 13.44 17.65 -32.62
N SER A 52 14.35 17.12 -33.44
CA SER A 52 14.20 17.07 -34.91
C SER A 52 12.84 16.50 -35.29
N SER A 53 12.01 17.28 -35.99
CA SER A 53 10.73 16.83 -36.54
C SER A 53 10.91 15.89 -37.74
N GLU A 54 12.11 15.81 -38.31
CA GLU A 54 12.40 14.96 -39.47
C GLU A 54 13.38 13.82 -39.12
N PRO A 55 13.13 12.60 -39.61
CA PRO A 55 14.13 11.55 -39.61
C PRO A 55 15.29 12.01 -40.49
N GLY A 56 16.40 12.44 -39.89
CA GLY A 56 17.59 12.84 -40.64
C GLY A 56 17.92 11.83 -41.76
N SER A 57 18.29 12.35 -42.92
CA SER A 57 18.51 11.58 -44.16
C SER A 57 19.64 10.53 -44.08
N GLU A 58 20.36 10.44 -42.96
CA GLU A 58 21.47 9.52 -42.71
C GLU A 58 21.08 8.18 -42.06
N TYR A 59 19.79 7.92 -41.83
CA TYR A 59 19.37 6.75 -41.03
C TYR A 59 18.91 5.55 -41.85
N SER A 60 19.85 4.86 -42.49
CA SER A 60 19.64 3.52 -43.08
C SER A 60 19.71 2.42 -42.01
N GLY A 61 18.74 2.39 -41.09
CA GLY A 61 18.63 1.38 -40.03
C GLY A 61 17.25 0.73 -39.98
N THR A 62 17.18 -0.50 -39.47
CA THR A 62 15.93 -1.27 -39.26
C THR A 62 14.91 -0.48 -38.42
N ASP A 63 13.61 -0.80 -38.52
CA ASP A 63 12.54 -0.09 -37.79
C ASP A 63 12.74 -0.06 -36.27
N ALA A 64 13.46 -1.04 -35.70
CA ALA A 64 13.88 -1.05 -34.30
C ALA A 64 14.66 0.23 -33.93
N ASN A 65 15.56 0.70 -34.80
CA ASN A 65 16.38 1.89 -34.54
C ASN A 65 15.52 3.16 -34.51
N LYS A 66 14.37 3.17 -35.19
CA LYS A 66 13.42 4.29 -35.11
C LYS A 66 12.69 4.30 -33.78
N ASN A 67 12.24 3.14 -33.30
CA ASN A 67 11.47 3.04 -32.06
C ASN A 67 12.31 3.34 -30.82
N VAL A 68 13.60 2.94 -30.79
CA VAL A 68 14.48 3.32 -29.67
C VAL A 68 14.77 4.82 -29.64
N LYS A 69 14.90 5.47 -30.82
CA LYS A 69 15.03 6.94 -30.86
C LYS A 69 13.76 7.65 -30.37
N LYS A 70 12.58 7.19 -30.79
CA LYS A 70 11.30 7.67 -30.27
C LYS A 70 11.24 7.51 -28.76
N TYR A 71 11.68 6.36 -28.24
CA TYR A 71 11.75 6.08 -26.80
C TYR A 71 12.57 7.14 -26.06
N TRP A 72 13.82 7.36 -26.44
CA TRP A 72 14.68 8.34 -25.75
C TRP A 72 14.20 9.79 -25.91
N ASN A 73 13.65 10.15 -27.08
CA ASN A 73 13.01 11.46 -27.26
C ASN A 73 11.84 11.66 -26.30
N LEU A 74 10.95 10.67 -26.19
CA LEU A 74 9.81 10.70 -25.27
C LEU A 74 10.26 10.67 -23.81
N ARG A 75 11.32 9.93 -23.49
CA ARG A 75 11.91 9.89 -22.14
C ARG A 75 12.46 11.25 -21.72
N ASN A 76 13.12 11.95 -22.65
CA ASN A 76 13.62 13.31 -22.45
C ASN A 76 12.47 14.31 -22.30
N LYS A 77 11.46 14.24 -23.17
CA LYS A 77 10.23 15.05 -23.06
C LYS A 77 9.56 14.85 -21.70
N PHE A 78 9.43 13.59 -21.27
CA PHE A 78 8.84 13.24 -19.98
C PHE A 78 9.59 13.91 -18.82
N ARG A 79 10.91 13.71 -18.71
CA ARG A 79 11.74 14.27 -17.63
C ARG A 79 11.72 15.80 -17.58
N ASN A 80 11.66 16.45 -18.73
CA ASN A 80 11.74 17.91 -18.81
C ASN A 80 10.38 18.60 -18.65
N ASN A 81 9.30 17.97 -19.10
CA ASN A 81 8.01 18.64 -19.24
C ASN A 81 6.90 18.06 -18.35
N PHE A 82 7.03 16.82 -17.87
CA PHE A 82 5.92 16.10 -17.22
C PHE A 82 6.21 15.66 -15.79
N ILE A 83 7.42 15.86 -15.28
CA ILE A 83 7.75 15.45 -13.92
C ILE A 83 8.81 16.37 -13.32
N LYS A 84 8.63 16.73 -12.05
CA LYS A 84 9.69 17.35 -11.26
C LYS A 84 10.42 16.25 -10.51
N LEU A 85 11.70 16.05 -10.80
CA LEU A 85 12.53 15.09 -10.09
C LEU A 85 12.99 15.67 -8.74
N SER A 86 12.25 15.37 -7.67
CA SER A 86 12.55 15.72 -6.28
C SER A 86 11.85 14.74 -5.33
N THR A 87 12.35 14.61 -4.11
CA THR A 87 11.68 13.85 -3.04
C THR A 87 10.69 14.68 -2.23
N ASP A 88 10.64 16.01 -2.45
CA ASP A 88 9.70 16.93 -1.81
C ASP A 88 8.26 16.73 -2.31
N LYS A 89 7.28 17.44 -1.72
CA LYS A 89 5.86 17.43 -2.16
C LYS A 89 5.73 17.70 -3.66
N GLY A 90 4.89 16.92 -4.35
CA GLY A 90 4.75 16.96 -5.81
C GLY A 90 5.92 16.40 -6.61
N GLY A 91 7.05 16.10 -5.96
CA GLY A 91 8.21 15.51 -6.58
C GLY A 91 7.96 14.06 -6.99
N CYS A 92 8.46 13.70 -8.17
CA CYS A 92 8.35 12.39 -8.80
C CYS A 92 6.91 11.88 -9.00
N LEU A 93 5.93 12.79 -9.05
CA LEU A 93 4.57 12.52 -9.50
C LEU A 93 4.40 12.91 -10.97
N PRO A 94 4.15 11.95 -11.88
CA PRO A 94 3.97 12.26 -13.28
C PRO A 94 2.68 13.07 -13.52
N MET A 95 2.81 14.16 -14.27
CA MET A 95 1.68 14.90 -14.82
C MET A 95 0.97 14.07 -15.89
N GLU A 96 -0.36 14.11 -15.91
CA GLU A 96 -1.21 13.39 -16.87
C GLU A 96 -1.12 13.98 -18.27
N GLU A 97 -1.27 15.29 -18.39
CA GLU A 97 -1.28 16.00 -19.68
C GLU A 97 -0.92 17.47 -19.50
N VAL A 98 -0.49 18.10 -20.60
CA VAL A 98 -0.35 19.55 -20.74
C VAL A 98 -1.32 20.03 -21.81
N LYS A 99 -2.22 20.95 -21.44
CA LYS A 99 -3.11 21.66 -22.35
C LYS A 99 -2.44 22.96 -22.77
N ILE A 100 -2.26 23.16 -24.06
CA ILE A 100 -1.68 24.38 -24.63
C ILE A 100 -2.80 25.20 -25.26
N SER A 101 -2.90 26.47 -24.87
CA SER A 101 -3.88 27.40 -25.43
C SER A 101 -3.60 27.65 -26.93
N LEU A 102 -4.64 27.58 -27.76
CA LEU A 102 -4.54 27.89 -29.19
C LEU A 102 -4.30 29.40 -29.44
N ASP A 103 -4.74 30.26 -28.53
CA ASP A 103 -4.59 31.72 -28.64
C ASP A 103 -3.19 32.19 -28.20
N ASP A 104 -2.56 31.47 -27.27
CA ASP A 104 -1.23 31.79 -26.74
C ASP A 104 -0.49 30.49 -26.36
N PRO A 105 0.41 29.99 -27.24
CA PRO A 105 1.17 28.77 -26.99
C PRO A 105 2.03 28.81 -25.71
N ASN A 106 2.30 29.98 -25.14
CA ASN A 106 3.03 30.11 -23.88
C ASN A 106 2.14 29.78 -22.66
N LYS A 107 0.82 29.76 -22.82
CA LYS A 107 -0.13 29.38 -21.76
C LYS A 107 -0.32 27.86 -21.76
N ARG A 108 0.52 27.21 -20.97
CA ARG A 108 0.51 25.76 -20.73
C ARG A 108 -0.20 25.45 -19.41
N PHE A 109 -1.16 24.54 -19.43
CA PHE A 109 -1.91 24.12 -18.25
C PHE A 109 -1.68 22.65 -17.96
N GLY A 110 -1.13 22.33 -16.79
CA GLY A 110 -0.86 20.94 -16.39
C GLY A 110 -2.07 20.27 -15.72
N LYS A 111 -2.14 18.94 -15.77
CA LYS A 111 -3.17 18.15 -15.06
C LYS A 111 -2.55 17.00 -14.26
N TRP A 112 -2.92 16.86 -12.99
CA TRP A 112 -2.47 15.81 -12.05
C TRP A 112 -3.59 15.00 -11.40
N GLY A 113 -4.87 15.28 -11.68
CA GLY A 113 -6.03 14.73 -10.95
C GLY A 113 -6.25 13.20 -10.92
N ASP A 114 -5.30 12.42 -11.47
CA ASP A 114 -5.19 10.96 -11.39
C ASP A 114 -3.71 10.52 -11.41
N SER A 115 -2.81 11.30 -10.79
CA SER A 115 -1.36 11.10 -10.93
C SER A 115 -0.87 9.76 -10.40
N THR A 116 -1.56 9.15 -9.43
CA THR A 116 -1.24 7.80 -8.93
C THR A 116 -1.41 6.71 -9.98
N ILE A 117 -2.36 6.86 -10.93
CA ILE A 117 -2.41 5.99 -12.11
C ILE A 117 -1.07 6.10 -12.82
N LYS A 118 -0.66 7.31 -13.18
CA LYS A 118 0.58 7.56 -13.95
C LYS A 118 1.83 7.15 -13.18
N LEU A 119 1.82 7.27 -11.86
CA LEU A 119 2.88 6.78 -10.98
C LEU A 119 3.05 5.26 -11.12
N GLY A 120 1.95 4.50 -11.16
CA GLY A 120 1.98 3.07 -11.46
C GLY A 120 2.61 2.73 -12.81
N TRP A 121 2.25 3.48 -13.85
CA TRP A 121 2.86 3.35 -15.18
C TRP A 121 4.35 3.71 -15.18
N TYR A 122 4.73 4.75 -14.44
CA TYR A 122 6.10 5.21 -14.30
C TYR A 122 6.98 4.20 -13.54
N LEU A 123 6.46 3.60 -12.47
CA LEU A 123 7.12 2.48 -11.79
C LEU A 123 7.36 1.30 -12.75
N GLY A 124 6.36 0.95 -13.57
CA GLY A 124 6.49 -0.10 -14.58
C GLY A 124 7.51 0.24 -15.67
N LEU A 125 7.51 1.48 -16.14
CA LEU A 125 8.50 1.99 -17.09
C LEU A 125 9.91 1.84 -16.51
N LEU A 126 10.17 2.34 -15.31
CA LEU A 126 11.49 2.32 -14.68
C LEU A 126 11.96 0.88 -14.39
N GLY A 127 11.06 0.01 -13.92
CA GLY A 127 11.38 -1.40 -13.69
C GLY A 127 11.78 -2.15 -14.96
N SER A 128 11.07 -1.88 -16.07
CA SER A 128 11.39 -2.46 -17.38
C SER A 128 12.62 -1.82 -18.04
N GLU A 129 12.85 -0.52 -17.87
CA GLU A 129 14.03 0.22 -18.34
C GLU A 129 15.30 -0.33 -17.66
N LEU A 130 15.29 -0.49 -16.33
CA LEU A 130 16.41 -1.09 -15.58
C LEU A 130 16.71 -2.53 -16.01
N HIS A 131 15.68 -3.31 -16.35
CA HIS A 131 15.87 -4.66 -16.86
C HIS A 131 16.66 -4.68 -18.17
N MET A 132 16.34 -3.77 -19.09
CA MET A 132 17.03 -3.66 -20.36
C MET A 132 18.44 -3.09 -20.19
N LEU A 133 18.60 -2.01 -19.42
CA LEU A 133 19.91 -1.38 -19.15
C LEU A 133 20.89 -2.32 -18.44
N SER A 134 20.41 -3.19 -17.55
CA SER A 134 21.25 -4.18 -16.84
C SER A 134 21.71 -5.36 -17.71
N ARG A 135 21.28 -5.43 -18.98
CA ARG A 135 21.60 -6.52 -19.92
C ARG A 135 22.13 -5.97 -21.25
N PRO A 136 23.28 -5.26 -21.26
CA PRO A 136 23.82 -4.66 -22.47
C PRO A 136 24.13 -5.67 -23.59
N ASN A 137 24.36 -6.94 -23.25
CA ASN A 137 24.55 -8.01 -24.24
C ASN A 137 23.26 -8.37 -24.98
N SER A 138 22.11 -8.25 -24.33
CA SER A 138 20.79 -8.53 -24.93
C SER A 138 20.20 -7.29 -25.59
N TYR A 139 20.58 -6.10 -25.14
CA TYR A 139 20.07 -4.81 -25.63
C TYR A 139 21.23 -3.85 -25.95
N PRO A 140 22.09 -4.19 -26.94
CA PRO A 140 23.30 -3.42 -27.24
C PRO A 140 22.97 -1.99 -27.64
N GLY A 141 23.50 -0.99 -26.95
CA GLY A 141 23.23 0.42 -27.27
C GLY A 141 21.85 0.94 -26.84
N TYR A 142 21.16 0.23 -25.94
CA TYR A 142 19.95 0.76 -25.29
C TYR A 142 20.25 1.95 -24.42
N GLY A 143 21.30 1.89 -23.61
CA GLY A 143 21.80 3.00 -22.82
C GLY A 143 23.19 2.71 -22.29
N ASP A 144 23.67 3.57 -21.39
CA ASP A 144 24.99 3.43 -20.78
C ASP A 144 24.92 3.22 -19.24
N GLY A 145 26.08 3.25 -18.57
CA GLY A 145 26.15 3.12 -17.11
C GLY A 145 25.50 4.29 -16.37
N ASN A 146 25.48 5.50 -16.94
CA ASN A 146 24.82 6.65 -16.34
C ASN A 146 23.30 6.50 -16.41
N ASP A 147 22.77 5.93 -17.49
CA ASP A 147 21.34 5.64 -17.62
C ASP A 147 20.87 4.65 -16.55
N ILE A 148 21.68 3.63 -16.22
CA ILE A 148 21.38 2.72 -15.11
C ILE A 148 21.24 3.50 -13.80
N GLN A 149 22.18 4.39 -13.49
CA GLN A 149 22.13 5.20 -12.26
C GLN A 149 20.94 6.16 -12.25
N ASN A 150 20.63 6.78 -13.40
CA ASN A 150 19.46 7.65 -13.56
C ASN A 150 18.15 6.88 -13.27
N ALA A 151 17.99 5.70 -13.86
CA ALA A 151 16.80 4.88 -13.65
C ALA A 151 16.70 4.33 -12.21
N ILE A 152 17.83 4.01 -11.55
CA ILE A 152 17.88 3.65 -10.12
C ILE A 152 17.40 4.83 -9.26
N ARG A 153 17.91 6.04 -9.50
CA ARG A 153 17.54 7.26 -8.73
C ARG A 153 16.08 7.62 -8.94
N GLU A 154 15.59 7.57 -10.17
CA GLU A 154 14.18 7.82 -10.49
C GLU A 154 13.26 6.78 -9.86
N LEU A 155 13.64 5.49 -9.88
CA LEU A 155 12.84 4.44 -9.25
C LEU A 155 12.75 4.63 -7.74
N PHE A 156 13.86 4.99 -7.10
CA PHE A 156 13.84 5.41 -5.70
C PHE A 156 12.89 6.59 -5.48
N CYS A 157 12.99 7.63 -6.31
CA CYS A 157 12.16 8.81 -6.17
C CYS A 157 10.66 8.53 -6.37
N ALA A 158 10.30 7.65 -7.31
CA ALA A 158 8.93 7.19 -7.52
C ALA A 158 8.38 6.39 -6.32
N PHE A 159 9.20 5.54 -5.68
CA PHE A 159 8.82 4.87 -4.44
C PHE A 159 8.65 5.85 -3.28
N ILE A 160 9.50 6.87 -3.20
CA ILE A 160 9.35 7.95 -2.21
C ILE A 160 8.04 8.71 -2.46
N ALA A 161 7.68 9.01 -3.71
CA ALA A 161 6.39 9.63 -4.02
C ALA A 161 5.21 8.75 -3.56
N LEU A 162 5.29 7.43 -3.78
CA LEU A 162 4.26 6.50 -3.30
C LEU A 162 4.17 6.47 -1.76
N GLU A 163 5.30 6.37 -1.04
CA GLU A 163 5.31 6.45 0.43
C GLU A 163 4.75 7.77 0.94
N ARG A 164 5.08 8.87 0.25
CA ARG A 164 4.63 10.22 0.63
C ARG A 164 3.11 10.31 0.58
N LEU A 165 2.52 9.81 -0.50
CA LEU A 165 1.06 9.78 -0.67
C LEU A 165 0.39 8.84 0.34
N ASP A 166 0.98 7.67 0.61
CA ASP A 166 0.51 6.72 1.65
C ASP A 166 0.50 7.35 3.04
N ARG A 167 1.55 8.13 3.39
CA ARG A 167 1.70 8.71 4.74
C ARG A 167 0.98 10.02 4.94
N PHE A 168 1.01 10.89 3.94
CA PHE A 168 0.68 12.30 4.08
C PHE A 168 -0.40 12.76 3.11
N GLY A 169 -0.96 11.85 2.31
CA GLY A 169 -2.02 12.17 1.37
C GLY A 169 -3.15 12.92 2.06
N GLU A 170 -3.78 12.28 3.04
CA GLU A 170 -4.93 12.86 3.75
C GLU A 170 -4.57 14.16 4.46
N GLN A 171 -3.39 14.22 5.10
CA GLN A 171 -2.89 15.44 5.73
C GLN A 171 -2.78 16.59 4.72
N SER A 172 -2.33 16.30 3.50
CA SER A 172 -2.14 17.30 2.46
C SER A 172 -3.47 17.97 2.10
N ILE A 173 -4.59 17.23 2.02
CA ILE A 173 -5.92 17.85 1.84
C ILE A 173 -6.20 18.86 2.96
N TRP A 174 -5.94 18.51 4.22
CA TRP A 174 -6.23 19.41 5.34
C TRP A 174 -5.40 20.68 5.37
N GLU A 175 -4.17 20.65 4.87
CA GLU A 175 -3.30 21.84 4.81
C GLU A 175 -3.87 22.95 3.93
N VAL A 176 -4.58 22.59 2.86
CA VAL A 176 -5.18 23.53 1.90
C VAL A 176 -6.64 23.85 2.23
N HIS A 177 -7.30 23.03 3.04
CA HIS A 177 -8.70 23.20 3.47
C HIS A 177 -8.97 23.64 4.92
N PRO A 178 -8.03 24.17 5.74
CA PRO A 178 -8.17 24.18 7.20
C PRO A 178 -9.29 25.09 7.73
N VAL A 179 -9.79 26.04 6.93
CA VAL A 179 -10.72 27.10 7.38
C VAL A 179 -12.16 26.90 6.88
N ASN A 180 -12.38 26.02 5.89
CA ASN A 180 -13.69 25.92 5.23
C ASN A 180 -14.40 24.58 5.42
N VAL A 181 -13.76 23.54 5.96
CA VAL A 181 -14.45 22.26 6.17
C VAL A 181 -15.68 22.47 7.07
N ALA A 182 -15.54 23.16 8.21
CA ALA A 182 -16.67 23.51 9.09
C ALA A 182 -17.78 24.37 8.46
N LYS A 183 -17.59 24.93 7.27
CA LYS A 183 -18.61 25.70 6.52
C LYS A 183 -19.31 24.89 5.44
N TYR A 184 -18.85 23.68 5.13
CA TYR A 184 -19.55 22.79 4.22
C TYR A 184 -20.58 21.96 5.00
N PRO A 185 -21.88 22.04 4.66
CA PRO A 185 -22.90 21.17 5.24
C PRO A 185 -22.50 19.70 5.12
N GLY A 186 -22.64 18.93 6.20
CA GLY A 186 -22.28 17.50 6.22
C GLY A 186 -20.82 17.19 6.55
N THR A 187 -20.07 18.16 7.09
CA THR A 187 -18.70 17.98 7.60
C THR A 187 -18.60 17.86 9.13
N GLU A 188 -19.73 17.99 9.81
CA GLU A 188 -19.87 17.74 11.24
C GLU A 188 -19.50 16.27 11.52
N GLY A 189 -18.37 16.04 12.20
CA GLY A 189 -17.87 14.69 12.51
C GLY A 189 -16.77 14.15 11.61
N TYR A 190 -16.13 14.98 10.77
CA TYR A 190 -14.88 14.60 10.10
C TYR A 190 -13.81 14.28 11.17
N GLN A 191 -13.45 13.01 11.27
CA GLN A 191 -12.34 12.53 12.10
C GLN A 191 -11.23 12.06 11.18
N TRP A 192 -9.99 12.35 11.58
CA TRP A 192 -8.83 11.80 10.90
C TRP A 192 -8.93 10.27 10.98
N PRO A 193 -8.78 9.52 9.87
CA PRO A 193 -8.67 8.07 9.99
C PRO A 193 -7.47 7.78 10.87
N ASP A 194 -7.59 6.91 11.87
CA ASP A 194 -6.46 6.57 12.76
C ASP A 194 -5.27 5.96 11.99
N THR A 195 -5.50 5.54 10.74
CA THR A 195 -4.49 5.03 9.81
C THR A 195 -4.42 5.87 8.54
N PRO A 196 -3.24 6.42 8.18
CA PRO A 196 -2.99 6.96 6.84
C PRO A 196 -3.31 5.92 5.78
N GLY A 197 -3.83 6.37 4.64
CA GLY A 197 -4.15 5.52 3.50
C GLY A 197 -3.70 6.15 2.18
N PHE A 198 -3.83 5.38 1.10
CA PHE A 198 -3.50 5.81 -0.26
C PHE A 198 -4.54 6.78 -0.85
N PHE A 199 -5.14 7.65 -0.03
CA PHE A 199 -6.37 8.36 -0.38
C PHE A 199 -6.15 9.48 -1.40
N VAL A 200 -4.98 10.10 -1.39
CA VAL A 200 -4.74 11.30 -2.19
C VAL A 200 -3.98 10.98 -3.46
N ARG A 201 -4.56 11.45 -4.56
CA ARG A 201 -4.15 11.15 -5.93
C ARG A 201 -2.93 11.94 -6.38
N ASP A 202 -2.67 13.09 -5.76
CA ASP A 202 -1.45 13.89 -5.93
C ASP A 202 -1.26 14.85 -4.74
N ASP A 203 -0.02 15.28 -4.49
CA ASP A 203 0.30 16.30 -3.50
C ASP A 203 1.08 17.46 -4.10
N VAL A 204 0.75 17.85 -5.34
CA VAL A 204 1.58 18.75 -6.15
C VAL A 204 1.36 20.21 -5.77
N PRO A 205 2.36 20.89 -5.17
CA PRO A 205 2.22 22.28 -4.78
C PRO A 205 2.45 23.21 -5.98
N PHE A 206 1.89 24.42 -5.87
CA PHE A 206 2.05 25.48 -6.86
C PHE A 206 3.48 25.71 -7.39
N HIS A 207 4.51 25.70 -6.53
CA HIS A 207 5.88 25.96 -6.97
C HIS A 207 6.44 24.87 -7.91
N VAL A 208 6.01 23.61 -7.76
CA VAL A 208 6.38 22.53 -8.70
C VAL A 208 5.80 22.80 -10.09
N MET A 209 4.59 23.35 -10.16
CA MET A 209 3.94 23.72 -11.42
C MET A 209 4.68 24.88 -12.11
N GLN A 210 5.16 25.86 -11.33
CA GLN A 210 5.99 26.96 -11.85
C GLN A 210 7.32 26.47 -12.39
N ASP A 211 7.99 25.56 -11.67
CA ASP A 211 9.26 24.97 -12.08
C ASP A 211 9.17 24.23 -13.41
N LEU A 212 7.98 23.70 -13.74
CA LEU A 212 7.68 23.04 -15.02
C LEU A 212 7.28 24.02 -16.14
N GLY A 213 7.33 25.33 -15.88
CA GLY A 213 7.00 26.37 -16.85
C GLY A 213 5.53 26.36 -17.26
N LEU A 214 4.63 26.05 -16.33
CA LEU A 214 3.19 26.10 -16.55
C LEU A 214 2.63 27.48 -16.20
N TYR A 215 1.52 27.85 -16.82
CA TYR A 215 0.72 29.05 -16.53
C TYR A 215 -0.45 28.75 -15.56
N GLY A 216 -0.88 27.50 -15.52
CA GLY A 216 -1.89 26.99 -14.59
C GLY A 216 -1.79 25.48 -14.44
N ALA A 217 -2.51 24.92 -13.48
CA ALA A 217 -2.64 23.48 -13.33
C ALA A 217 -3.92 23.07 -12.61
N GLU A 218 -4.33 21.82 -12.84
CA GLU A 218 -5.44 21.15 -12.20
C GLU A 218 -4.93 19.90 -11.49
N GLY A 219 -4.93 19.88 -10.15
CA GLY A 219 -4.63 18.70 -9.33
C GLY A 219 -5.71 18.50 -8.27
N ASP A 220 -5.71 17.35 -7.60
CA ASP A 220 -6.60 17.05 -6.48
C ASP A 220 -6.18 17.75 -5.19
N TYR A 221 -4.88 18.02 -5.01
CA TYR A 221 -4.37 18.79 -3.90
C TYR A 221 -4.63 20.29 -4.06
N GLN A 222 -4.36 20.83 -5.25
CA GLN A 222 -4.44 22.26 -5.50
C GLN A 222 -4.70 22.54 -6.99
N THR A 223 -5.63 23.46 -7.27
CA THR A 223 -5.78 24.08 -8.60
C THR A 223 -5.02 25.39 -8.61
N TRP A 224 -4.37 25.72 -9.73
CA TRP A 224 -3.65 26.96 -9.90
C TRP A 224 -4.02 27.64 -11.22
N ILE A 225 -4.41 28.92 -11.18
CA ILE A 225 -4.69 29.71 -12.39
C ILE A 225 -4.14 31.12 -12.20
N GLY A 226 -3.28 31.58 -13.11
CA GLY A 226 -2.91 33.01 -13.21
C GLY A 226 -2.26 33.58 -11.94
N GLY A 227 -1.45 32.80 -11.23
CA GLY A 227 -0.77 33.21 -10.00
C GLY A 227 -1.58 33.00 -8.71
N GLN A 228 -2.84 32.55 -8.80
CA GLN A 228 -3.68 32.28 -7.64
C GLN A 228 -3.85 30.78 -7.43
N ALA A 229 -3.45 30.32 -6.25
CA ALA A 229 -3.66 28.95 -5.81
C ALA A 229 -5.07 28.85 -5.20
N LEU A 230 -5.90 27.99 -5.77
CA LEU A 230 -7.27 27.74 -5.33
C LEU A 230 -7.33 26.34 -4.73
N PRO A 231 -7.86 26.19 -3.51
CA PRO A 231 -8.06 24.87 -2.93
C PRO A 231 -9.14 24.14 -3.74
N THR A 232 -8.85 22.92 -4.16
CA THR A 232 -9.77 22.07 -4.91
C THR A 232 -10.88 21.55 -4.00
N PRO A 233 -12.16 21.53 -4.41
CA PRO A 233 -13.19 21.03 -3.51
C PRO A 233 -12.87 19.60 -3.00
N PRO A 234 -13.07 19.30 -1.69
CA PRO A 234 -12.61 18.05 -1.07
C PRO A 234 -13.47 16.83 -1.43
N TYR A 235 -14.56 17.02 -2.18
CA TYR A 235 -15.43 15.94 -2.65
C TYR A 235 -14.93 15.35 -3.98
N ASN A 236 -15.21 14.07 -4.23
CA ASN A 236 -14.73 13.32 -5.40
C ASN A 236 -13.19 13.25 -5.51
N ARG A 237 -12.51 13.24 -4.36
CA ARG A 237 -11.03 13.17 -4.26
C ARG A 237 -10.57 11.84 -3.69
N GLU A 238 -11.50 10.91 -3.50
CA GLU A 238 -11.22 9.56 -3.06
C GLU A 238 -10.37 8.79 -4.06
N MET A 239 -9.53 7.91 -3.51
CA MET A 239 -8.81 6.92 -4.29
C MET A 239 -9.80 6.09 -5.11
N SER A 240 -9.56 6.01 -6.41
CA SER A 240 -10.34 5.19 -7.32
C SER A 240 -9.70 3.81 -7.52
N GLN A 241 -10.50 2.85 -7.99
CA GLN A 241 -10.09 1.44 -8.09
C GLN A 241 -8.93 1.26 -9.08
N ASP A 242 -9.00 1.97 -10.21
CA ASP A 242 -8.00 2.00 -11.26
C ASP A 242 -6.63 2.47 -10.74
N GLN A 243 -6.58 3.42 -9.80
CA GLN A 243 -5.32 3.85 -9.18
C GLN A 243 -4.61 2.69 -8.49
N VAL A 244 -5.34 1.89 -7.70
CA VAL A 244 -4.77 0.70 -7.05
C VAL A 244 -4.32 -0.32 -8.10
N VAL A 245 -5.14 -0.56 -9.14
CA VAL A 245 -4.80 -1.51 -10.22
C VAL A 245 -3.51 -1.13 -10.93
N HIS A 246 -3.35 0.15 -11.29
CA HIS A 246 -2.17 0.61 -12.04
C HIS A 246 -0.93 0.72 -11.16
N LEU A 247 -1.08 1.03 -9.86
CA LEU A 247 0.02 0.89 -8.90
C LEU A 247 0.47 -0.58 -8.82
N LEU A 248 -0.45 -1.54 -8.69
CA LEU A 248 -0.12 -2.96 -8.70
C LEU A 248 0.55 -3.41 -10.00
N LEU A 249 0.17 -2.85 -11.16
CA LEU A 249 0.84 -3.08 -12.44
C LEU A 249 2.31 -2.68 -12.38
N GLY A 250 2.61 -1.46 -11.92
CA GLY A 250 3.98 -0.98 -11.78
C GLY A 250 4.79 -1.82 -10.80
N LEU A 251 4.22 -2.10 -9.63
CA LEU A 251 4.85 -2.90 -8.57
C LEU A 251 5.13 -4.33 -9.02
N ALA A 252 4.23 -4.94 -9.79
CA ALA A 252 4.43 -6.28 -10.36
C ALA A 252 5.61 -6.34 -11.32
N ILE A 253 5.73 -5.33 -12.20
CA ILE A 253 6.85 -5.21 -13.13
C ILE A 253 8.16 -5.03 -12.37
N VAL A 254 8.21 -4.14 -11.38
CA VAL A 254 9.41 -3.94 -10.54
C VAL A 254 9.79 -5.24 -9.82
N LYS A 255 8.82 -5.90 -9.18
CA LYS A 255 9.06 -7.16 -8.45
C LYS A 255 9.59 -8.27 -9.36
N HIS A 256 9.15 -8.33 -10.60
CA HIS A 256 9.53 -9.39 -11.54
C HIS A 256 10.85 -9.09 -12.26
N LEU A 257 11.03 -7.87 -12.76
CA LEU A 257 12.11 -7.55 -13.71
C LEU A 257 13.35 -6.93 -13.08
N VAL A 258 13.23 -6.23 -11.93
CA VAL A 258 14.36 -5.54 -11.30
C VAL A 258 15.23 -6.54 -10.53
N PRO A 259 16.56 -6.57 -10.77
CA PRO A 259 17.47 -7.43 -10.02
C PRO A 259 17.41 -7.15 -8.51
N PHE A 260 17.42 -8.21 -7.69
CA PHE A 260 17.41 -8.06 -6.23
C PHE A 260 18.66 -7.34 -5.69
N THR A 261 19.74 -7.27 -6.47
CA THR A 261 20.96 -6.54 -6.10
C THR A 261 20.83 -5.03 -6.25
N TYR A 262 19.77 -4.52 -6.88
CA TYR A 262 19.58 -3.09 -7.06
C TYR A 262 18.89 -2.49 -5.84
N SER A 263 19.61 -1.58 -5.20
CA SER A 263 19.14 -0.77 -4.10
C SER A 263 19.69 0.65 -4.21
N TYR A 264 19.02 1.59 -3.57
CA TYR A 264 19.49 2.96 -3.46
C TYR A 264 19.13 3.48 -2.08
N GLN A 265 20.09 4.08 -1.37
CA GLN A 265 19.91 4.58 0.00
C GLN A 265 19.29 3.53 0.95
N GLY A 266 19.70 2.26 0.81
CA GLY A 266 19.20 1.14 1.62
C GLY A 266 17.84 0.56 1.19
N MET A 267 17.12 1.19 0.25
CA MET A 267 15.86 0.68 -0.28
C MET A 267 16.13 -0.38 -1.35
N ASN A 268 15.71 -1.63 -1.10
CA ASN A 268 15.68 -2.68 -2.11
C ASN A 268 14.37 -2.59 -2.90
N PHE A 269 14.44 -2.29 -4.20
CA PHE A 269 13.23 -1.99 -4.99
C PHE A 269 12.28 -3.17 -5.13
N ARG A 270 12.80 -4.39 -5.27
CA ARG A 270 11.97 -5.59 -5.39
C ARG A 270 11.20 -5.84 -4.09
N HIS A 271 11.88 -5.79 -2.96
CA HIS A 271 11.25 -5.94 -1.64
C HIS A 271 10.25 -4.80 -1.38
N GLN A 272 10.61 -3.56 -1.69
CA GLN A 272 9.72 -2.40 -1.53
C GLN A 272 8.45 -2.55 -2.37
N ALA A 273 8.55 -3.09 -3.58
CA ALA A 273 7.39 -3.38 -4.42
C ALA A 273 6.41 -4.36 -3.76
N GLN A 274 6.94 -5.40 -3.11
CA GLN A 274 6.13 -6.39 -2.38
C GLN A 274 5.42 -5.76 -1.18
N ILE A 275 6.13 -4.94 -0.41
CA ILE A 275 5.57 -4.23 0.75
C ILE A 275 4.40 -3.34 0.32
N TYR A 276 4.58 -2.49 -0.70
CA TYR A 276 3.49 -1.62 -1.15
C TYR A 276 2.32 -2.38 -1.76
N ALA A 277 2.58 -3.43 -2.53
CA ALA A 277 1.50 -4.25 -3.08
C ALA A 277 0.68 -4.89 -1.96
N ARG A 278 1.34 -5.36 -0.90
CA ARG A 278 0.67 -5.85 0.30
C ARG A 278 -0.12 -4.75 1.01
N LYS A 279 0.49 -3.60 1.32
CA LYS A 279 -0.19 -2.47 1.97
C LYS A 279 -1.45 -2.04 1.20
N LEU A 280 -1.33 -1.90 -0.12
CA LEU A 280 -2.44 -1.53 -1.01
C LEU A 280 -3.59 -2.54 -0.93
N VAL A 281 -3.28 -3.83 -1.06
CA VAL A 281 -4.32 -4.86 -1.05
C VAL A 281 -4.86 -5.09 0.36
N ASP A 282 -4.02 -5.01 1.40
CA ASP A 282 -4.45 -5.05 2.81
C ASP A 282 -5.43 -3.91 3.10
N TYR A 283 -5.13 -2.69 2.68
CA TYR A 283 -6.04 -1.54 2.83
C TYR A 283 -7.38 -1.80 2.13
N VAL A 284 -7.33 -2.27 0.89
CA VAL A 284 -8.52 -2.59 0.10
C VAL A 284 -9.34 -3.74 0.71
N TYR A 285 -8.69 -4.72 1.36
CA TYR A 285 -9.33 -5.86 2.02
C TYR A 285 -9.66 -5.63 3.50
N ALA A 286 -9.21 -4.53 4.12
CA ALA A 286 -9.48 -4.19 5.52
C ALA A 286 -10.95 -3.81 5.79
N GLY A 287 -11.83 -4.04 4.82
CA GLY A 287 -13.28 -3.85 4.94
C GLY A 287 -13.84 -4.50 6.19
N GLN A 288 -14.66 -3.74 6.91
CA GLN A 288 -15.34 -4.19 8.12
C GLN A 288 -16.31 -5.33 7.80
N ASP A 289 -16.47 -6.27 8.73
CA ASP A 289 -17.60 -7.21 8.68
C ASP A 289 -18.89 -6.40 8.61
N GLN A 290 -19.62 -6.50 7.49
CA GLN A 290 -20.91 -5.85 7.38
C GLN A 290 -22.02 -6.87 7.62
N THR A 291 -22.90 -6.52 8.55
CA THR A 291 -24.19 -7.17 8.73
C THR A 291 -25.05 -6.84 7.52
N TYR A 292 -25.41 -7.88 6.76
CA TYR A 292 -26.31 -7.70 5.63
C TYR A 292 -27.75 -7.77 6.09
N GLU A 293 -28.54 -6.75 5.78
CA GLU A 293 -29.95 -6.73 6.10
C GLU A 293 -30.80 -6.91 4.83
N ILE A 294 -31.70 -7.90 4.83
CA ILE A 294 -32.76 -8.01 3.84
C ILE A 294 -34.05 -7.55 4.52
N LEU A 295 -34.63 -6.45 4.03
CA LEU A 295 -35.84 -5.84 4.60
C LEU A 295 -35.69 -5.47 6.09
N GLY A 296 -34.50 -5.00 6.49
CA GLY A 296 -34.19 -4.66 7.89
C GLY A 296 -33.96 -5.87 8.80
N ILE A 297 -33.84 -7.08 8.24
CA ILE A 297 -33.52 -8.30 9.00
C ILE A 297 -32.07 -8.68 8.70
N PRO A 298 -31.17 -8.69 9.69
CA PRO A 298 -29.80 -9.17 9.49
C PRO A 298 -29.82 -10.65 9.13
N VAL A 299 -29.33 -10.97 7.93
CA VAL A 299 -29.32 -12.33 7.37
C VAL A 299 -27.97 -13.02 7.58
N GLY A 300 -26.99 -12.28 8.08
CA GLY A 300 -25.65 -12.75 8.43
C GLY A 300 -24.63 -11.61 8.36
N GLU A 301 -23.52 -11.79 9.08
CA GLU A 301 -22.31 -11.04 8.82
C GLU A 301 -21.64 -11.67 7.60
N MET A 302 -21.43 -10.87 6.57
CA MET A 302 -20.51 -11.25 5.52
C MET A 302 -19.34 -10.30 5.54
N ASN A 303 -18.15 -10.87 5.59
CA ASN A 303 -16.93 -10.14 5.35
C ASN A 303 -16.99 -9.64 3.90
N VAL A 304 -17.30 -8.36 3.74
CA VAL A 304 -17.34 -7.74 2.42
C VAL A 304 -15.90 -7.44 2.07
N SER A 305 -15.24 -8.46 1.52
CA SER A 305 -13.92 -8.30 0.92
C SER A 305 -14.05 -7.22 -0.14
N TRP A 306 -13.38 -6.07 0.06
CA TRP A 306 -13.27 -4.93 -0.86
C TRP A 306 -14.23 -3.75 -0.57
N LEU A 307 -13.78 -2.77 0.23
CA LEU A 307 -14.45 -1.49 0.45
C LEU A 307 -13.39 -0.36 0.54
N ILE A 308 -13.34 0.54 -0.45
CA ILE A 308 -12.57 1.79 -0.34
C ILE A 308 -13.44 2.78 0.42
N THR A 309 -13.26 2.87 1.74
CA THR A 309 -13.88 3.93 2.54
C THR A 309 -13.25 5.27 2.20
N ASN A 310 -14.05 6.34 2.26
CA ASN A 310 -13.49 7.68 2.25
C ASN A 310 -12.95 7.97 3.65
N PRO A 311 -11.64 8.00 3.92
CA PRO A 311 -11.09 8.35 5.22
C PRO A 311 -11.51 9.73 5.72
N VAL A 312 -11.78 10.67 4.81
CA VAL A 312 -12.03 12.07 5.18
C VAL A 312 -13.50 12.24 5.56
N SER A 313 -14.42 11.48 4.95
CA SER A 313 -15.83 11.49 5.33
C SER A 313 -16.22 10.14 5.96
N PRO A 314 -16.78 10.06 7.19
CA PRO A 314 -17.27 8.80 7.78
C PRO A 314 -18.42 8.12 6.99
N LYS A 315 -18.69 8.59 5.78
CA LYS A 315 -19.61 8.03 4.81
C LYS A 315 -18.99 6.79 4.16
N ILE A 316 -19.68 5.67 4.34
CA ILE A 316 -19.34 4.40 3.70
C ILE A 316 -19.63 4.53 2.20
N ASN A 317 -18.58 4.48 1.38
CA ASN A 317 -18.73 4.43 -0.07
C ASN A 317 -19.28 3.07 -0.49
N TRP A 318 -20.59 2.99 -0.64
CA TRP A 318 -21.21 1.86 -1.35
C TRP A 318 -21.07 2.09 -2.86
N PHE A 319 -20.16 1.36 -3.49
CA PHE A 319 -20.04 1.31 -4.93
C PHE A 319 -20.99 0.25 -5.48
N GLY A 320 -22.26 0.62 -5.72
CA GLY A 320 -23.17 -0.20 -6.51
C GLY A 320 -24.59 -0.31 -5.98
N SER A 321 -25.53 -0.18 -6.92
CA SER A 321 -26.97 -0.38 -6.76
C SER A 321 -27.34 -1.77 -6.25
N CYS A 322 -28.53 -1.85 -5.65
CA CYS A 322 -29.25 -3.02 -5.18
C CYS A 322 -28.77 -4.38 -5.78
N PRO A 323 -28.38 -5.35 -4.95
CA PRO A 323 -27.90 -6.70 -5.34
C PRO A 323 -28.86 -7.52 -6.20
N LEU A 324 -30.14 -7.13 -6.26
CA LEU A 324 -31.17 -7.77 -7.10
C LEU A 324 -31.41 -7.03 -8.42
N CYS A 325 -30.84 -5.84 -8.60
CA CYS A 325 -30.86 -5.08 -9.85
C CYS A 325 -29.68 -5.52 -10.74
N VAL A 326 -29.61 -6.82 -11.01
CA VAL A 326 -28.71 -7.37 -12.02
C VAL A 326 -29.30 -6.99 -13.38
N GLY A 327 -28.99 -5.77 -13.81
CA GLY A 327 -29.51 -5.17 -15.03
C GLY A 327 -30.59 -4.14 -14.72
N TRP A 328 -30.49 -2.99 -15.40
CA TRP A 328 -31.31 -1.79 -15.31
C TRP A 328 -30.78 -0.76 -14.30
N PHE A 329 -30.03 0.21 -14.84
CA PHE A 329 -30.06 1.58 -14.35
C PHE A 329 -31.51 1.93 -14.00
N ASP A 330 -31.82 2.13 -12.73
CA ASP A 330 -33.13 2.56 -12.28
C ASP A 330 -33.28 4.06 -12.59
N PRO A 331 -34.09 4.46 -13.60
CA PRO A 331 -34.32 5.86 -13.92
C PRO A 331 -35.43 6.49 -13.05
N PHE A 332 -36.03 5.74 -12.13
CA PHE A 332 -37.27 6.11 -11.44
C PHE A 332 -37.15 6.29 -9.92
N HIS A 333 -35.95 6.17 -9.33
CA HIS A 333 -35.70 6.74 -8.02
C HIS A 333 -35.29 8.22 -8.17
N PRO A 334 -36.20 9.19 -7.89
CA PRO A 334 -35.79 10.57 -7.77
C PRO A 334 -34.76 10.65 -6.66
N VAL A 335 -33.55 10.97 -7.10
CA VAL A 335 -32.39 11.39 -6.32
C VAL A 335 -32.84 12.19 -5.10
N ASP A 336 -32.65 11.64 -3.92
CA ASP A 336 -32.39 12.43 -2.73
C ASP A 336 -30.87 12.39 -2.52
N PRO A 337 -30.12 13.42 -2.99
CA PRO A 337 -28.66 13.43 -2.95
C PRO A 337 -28.09 13.35 -1.54
N ASP A 338 -28.90 13.67 -0.52
CA ASP A 338 -28.43 13.87 0.85
C ASP A 338 -28.67 12.66 1.76
N HIS A 339 -29.51 11.69 1.36
CA HIS A 339 -29.93 10.61 2.27
C HIS A 339 -29.14 9.29 2.20
N MET A 340 -28.15 9.13 1.32
CA MET A 340 -27.31 7.91 1.35
C MET A 340 -25.80 8.09 1.39
N GLY A 341 -25.23 9.27 1.13
CA GLY A 341 -23.79 9.48 1.32
C GLY A 341 -22.88 8.52 0.52
N GLN A 342 -23.36 7.94 -0.58
CA GLN A 342 -22.64 6.97 -1.40
C GLN A 342 -21.99 7.66 -2.60
N VAL A 343 -20.72 7.35 -2.88
CA VAL A 343 -20.07 7.71 -4.15
C VAL A 343 -20.62 6.81 -5.26
N THR A 344 -21.47 7.35 -6.13
CA THR A 344 -22.15 6.61 -7.23
C THR A 344 -21.32 6.54 -8.51
N ARG A 345 -20.00 6.34 -8.41
CA ARG A 345 -19.09 6.32 -9.57
C ARG A 345 -18.48 4.94 -9.80
N GLY A 346 -18.63 4.41 -11.01
CA GLY A 346 -17.98 3.18 -11.45
C GLY A 346 -18.79 1.91 -11.20
N ALA A 347 -18.21 0.77 -11.61
CA ALA A 347 -18.77 -0.54 -11.35
C ALA A 347 -18.57 -0.96 -9.89
N ASP A 348 -19.32 -1.98 -9.46
CA ASP A 348 -19.13 -2.65 -8.18
C ASP A 348 -17.78 -3.39 -8.15
N ALA A 349 -16.74 -2.65 -7.79
CA ALA A 349 -15.79 -2.95 -6.73
C ALA A 349 -15.56 -4.45 -6.40
N ARG A 350 -16.56 -5.10 -5.81
CA ARG A 350 -16.45 -6.46 -5.29
C ARG A 350 -16.22 -7.49 -6.38
N PHE A 351 -16.65 -7.21 -7.61
CA PHE A 351 -16.37 -8.06 -8.78
C PHE A 351 -14.88 -8.12 -9.13
N PHE A 352 -14.08 -7.13 -8.72
CA PHE A 352 -12.63 -7.12 -8.93
C PHE A 352 -11.85 -7.80 -7.80
N SER A 353 -12.48 -8.11 -6.66
CA SER A 353 -11.81 -8.66 -5.47
C SER A 353 -10.93 -9.86 -5.80
N ALA A 354 -11.46 -10.87 -6.50
CA ALA A 354 -10.68 -12.04 -6.91
C ALA A 354 -9.45 -11.64 -7.75
N GLY A 355 -9.60 -10.72 -8.70
CA GLY A 355 -8.50 -10.18 -9.49
C GLY A 355 -7.42 -9.50 -8.64
N PHE A 356 -7.83 -8.69 -7.65
CA PHE A 356 -6.92 -8.06 -6.69
C PHE A 356 -6.18 -9.09 -5.83
N ASN A 357 -6.86 -10.13 -5.35
CA ASN A 357 -6.19 -11.19 -4.60
C ASN A 357 -5.16 -11.94 -5.47
N PHE A 358 -5.49 -12.30 -6.72
CA PHE A 358 -4.53 -12.97 -7.60
C PHE A 358 -3.33 -12.08 -7.92
N ALA A 359 -3.57 -10.80 -8.26
CA ALA A 359 -2.51 -9.83 -8.53
C ALA A 359 -1.66 -9.55 -7.26
N GLY A 360 -2.31 -9.29 -6.14
CA GLY A 360 -1.67 -9.06 -4.85
C GLY A 360 -0.84 -10.26 -4.39
N TYR A 361 -1.36 -11.47 -4.56
CA TYR A 361 -0.66 -12.71 -4.22
C TYR A 361 0.57 -12.89 -5.09
N TRP A 362 0.45 -12.64 -6.39
CA TRP A 362 1.59 -12.71 -7.30
C TRP A 362 2.71 -11.74 -6.90
N VAL A 363 2.38 -10.51 -6.50
CA VAL A 363 3.39 -9.52 -6.13
C VAL A 363 3.92 -9.75 -4.72
N SER A 364 3.05 -9.81 -3.72
CA SER A 364 3.42 -9.84 -2.30
C SER A 364 3.63 -11.23 -1.70
N GLY A 365 3.04 -12.27 -2.28
CA GLY A 365 3.00 -13.62 -1.70
C GLY A 365 1.90 -13.85 -0.65
N LYS A 366 1.15 -12.81 -0.25
CA LYS A 366 0.02 -12.92 0.68
C LYS A 366 -1.27 -13.23 -0.08
N SER A 367 -2.10 -14.11 0.48
CA SER A 367 -3.46 -14.37 -0.02
C SER A 367 -4.49 -13.75 0.92
N TRP A 368 -5.60 -13.29 0.36
CA TRP A 368 -6.75 -12.75 1.09
C TRP A 368 -7.95 -13.67 0.94
N ASN A 369 -8.83 -13.64 1.94
CA ASN A 369 -10.08 -14.38 1.86
C ASN A 369 -11.01 -13.73 0.83
N ILE A 370 -11.37 -14.48 -0.21
CA ILE A 370 -12.33 -14.04 -1.22
C ILE A 370 -13.62 -14.82 -1.03
N ASN A 371 -14.75 -14.13 -1.02
CA ASN A 371 -16.04 -14.80 -1.08
C ASN A 371 -16.16 -15.63 -2.39
N PRO A 372 -16.50 -16.93 -2.32
CA PRO A 372 -16.62 -17.79 -3.50
C PRO A 372 -17.49 -17.25 -4.63
N GLN A 373 -18.50 -16.43 -4.33
CA GLN A 373 -19.34 -15.80 -5.36
C GLN A 373 -18.55 -14.84 -6.26
N TYR A 374 -17.55 -14.14 -5.73
CA TYR A 374 -16.72 -13.22 -6.51
C TYR A 374 -15.67 -13.96 -7.34
N LEU A 375 -15.26 -15.16 -6.93
CA LEU A 375 -14.46 -16.05 -7.78
C LEU A 375 -15.25 -16.46 -9.04
N LEU A 376 -16.53 -16.82 -8.88
CA LEU A 376 -17.41 -17.15 -10.01
C LEU A 376 -17.64 -15.93 -10.91
N ALA A 377 -17.92 -14.77 -10.32
CA ALA A 377 -18.12 -13.54 -11.08
C ALA A 377 -16.86 -13.13 -11.86
N TRP A 378 -15.69 -13.23 -11.24
CA TRP A 378 -14.39 -13.00 -11.89
C TRP A 378 -14.13 -13.97 -13.06
N GLY A 379 -14.53 -15.23 -12.92
CA GLY A 379 -14.55 -16.19 -14.03
C GLY A 379 -15.45 -15.71 -15.17
N GLY A 380 -16.62 -15.16 -14.88
CA GLY A 380 -17.54 -14.57 -15.86
C GLY A 380 -16.96 -13.35 -16.59
N LEU A 381 -16.12 -12.54 -15.92
CA LEU A 381 -15.46 -11.38 -16.54
C LEU A 381 -14.51 -11.76 -17.68
N SER A 382 -14.06 -13.00 -17.75
CA SER A 382 -13.23 -13.46 -18.87
C SER A 382 -13.98 -13.53 -20.21
N GLN A 383 -15.28 -13.83 -20.17
CA GLN A 383 -16.09 -14.13 -21.36
C GLN A 383 -17.08 -13.01 -21.73
N SER A 384 -17.26 -12.04 -20.85
CA SER A 384 -18.44 -11.18 -20.89
C SER A 384 -18.19 -9.80 -21.47
N ALA A 385 -19.02 -9.41 -22.43
CA ALA A 385 -19.18 -8.01 -22.88
C ALA A 385 -19.85 -7.11 -21.83
N VAL A 386 -20.26 -7.64 -20.68
CA VAL A 386 -21.02 -6.90 -19.64
C VAL A 386 -20.17 -5.84 -18.92
N PHE A 387 -18.86 -5.79 -19.15
CA PHE A 387 -17.97 -4.69 -18.72
C PHE A 387 -17.26 -4.00 -19.91
N THR A 388 -17.98 -3.84 -21.03
CA THR A 388 -17.57 -3.21 -22.31
C THR A 388 -17.08 -1.76 -22.23
N THR A 389 -17.11 -1.11 -21.07
CA THR A 389 -16.48 0.20 -20.96
C THR A 389 -14.98 0.02 -20.89
N ALA A 390 -14.24 0.80 -21.68
CA ALA A 390 -12.78 0.85 -21.61
C ALA A 390 -12.27 1.06 -20.17
N ASP A 391 -13.01 1.83 -19.36
CA ASP A 391 -12.69 2.09 -17.95
C ASP A 391 -12.68 0.82 -17.10
N ASN A 392 -13.57 -0.15 -17.34
CA ASN A 392 -13.56 -1.41 -16.59
C ASN A 392 -12.65 -2.45 -17.24
N ALA A 393 -12.65 -2.52 -18.58
CA ALA A 393 -11.88 -3.50 -19.33
C ALA A 393 -10.39 -3.43 -19.02
N HIS A 394 -9.81 -2.23 -18.98
CA HIS A 394 -8.39 -2.07 -18.69
C HIS A 394 -8.04 -2.53 -17.27
N MET A 395 -8.92 -2.34 -16.28
CA MET A 395 -8.71 -2.80 -14.92
C MET A 395 -8.73 -4.34 -14.83
N VAL A 396 -9.74 -4.97 -15.44
CA VAL A 396 -9.84 -6.45 -15.50
C VAL A 396 -8.60 -7.02 -16.18
N MET A 397 -8.24 -6.48 -17.34
CA MET A 397 -7.10 -6.96 -18.11
C MET A 397 -5.77 -6.76 -17.37
N ALA A 398 -5.58 -5.63 -16.68
CA ALA A 398 -4.39 -5.39 -15.85
C ALA A 398 -4.28 -6.42 -14.72
N LEU A 399 -5.34 -6.59 -13.91
CA LEU A 399 -5.36 -7.54 -12.79
C LEU A 399 -5.16 -8.99 -13.28
N ALA A 400 -5.82 -9.38 -14.38
CA ALA A 400 -5.65 -10.70 -14.99
C ALA A 400 -4.22 -10.93 -15.51
N SER A 401 -3.61 -9.90 -16.11
CA SER A 401 -2.22 -9.97 -16.59
C SER A 401 -1.21 -10.11 -15.46
N ILE A 402 -1.44 -9.43 -14.34
CA ILE A 402 -0.57 -9.51 -13.17
C ILE A 402 -0.70 -10.88 -12.49
N GLY A 403 -1.94 -11.29 -12.19
CA GLY A 403 -2.21 -12.47 -11.36
C GLY A 403 -2.25 -13.80 -12.10
N ASN A 404 -2.17 -13.82 -13.43
CA ASN A 404 -2.52 -14.99 -14.26
C ASN A 404 -3.89 -15.57 -13.83
N SER A 405 -4.86 -14.68 -13.68
CA SER A 405 -6.04 -14.91 -12.84
C SER A 405 -7.04 -15.94 -13.39
N TRP A 406 -6.87 -16.41 -14.63
CA TRP A 406 -7.70 -17.45 -15.25
C TRP A 406 -6.90 -18.71 -15.59
N GLY A 407 -5.63 -18.83 -15.18
CA GLY A 407 -4.77 -19.98 -15.48
C GLY A 407 -4.33 -20.04 -16.94
N GLU A 408 -4.23 -21.24 -17.51
CA GLU A 408 -3.74 -21.45 -18.90
C GLU A 408 -4.47 -20.59 -19.96
N PRO A 409 -5.82 -20.43 -19.91
CA PRO A 409 -6.54 -19.60 -20.88
C PRO A 409 -6.28 -18.08 -20.78
N THR A 410 -5.62 -17.59 -19.71
CA THR A 410 -5.50 -16.14 -19.44
C THR A 410 -4.95 -15.38 -20.65
N GLN A 411 -3.90 -15.90 -21.30
CA GLN A 411 -3.27 -15.24 -22.44
C GLN A 411 -4.25 -15.07 -23.62
N ASP A 412 -4.97 -16.12 -23.98
CA ASP A 412 -5.89 -16.10 -25.12
C ASP A 412 -7.09 -15.19 -24.86
N LEU A 413 -7.61 -15.21 -23.63
CA LEU A 413 -8.68 -14.32 -23.19
C LEU A 413 -8.25 -12.85 -23.21
N LEU A 414 -7.04 -12.55 -22.74
CA LEU A 414 -6.48 -11.19 -22.81
C LEU A 414 -6.29 -10.73 -24.25
N VAL A 415 -5.83 -11.59 -25.16
CA VAL A 415 -5.71 -11.25 -26.59
C VAL A 415 -7.09 -10.98 -27.21
N ALA A 416 -8.10 -11.78 -26.88
CA ALA A 416 -9.46 -11.58 -27.36
C ALA A 416 -10.08 -10.27 -26.84
N GLN A 417 -9.89 -9.96 -25.55
CA GLN A 417 -10.36 -8.70 -24.96
C GLN A 417 -9.58 -7.49 -25.52
N ALA A 418 -8.26 -7.61 -25.70
CA ALA A 418 -7.44 -6.55 -26.27
C ALA A 418 -7.91 -6.12 -27.67
N ALA A 419 -8.43 -7.06 -28.47
CA ALA A 419 -8.95 -6.77 -29.80
C ALA A 419 -10.19 -5.86 -29.81
N GLN A 420 -10.93 -5.76 -28.70
CA GLN A 420 -12.12 -4.90 -28.59
C GLN A 420 -11.76 -3.43 -28.37
N HIS A 421 -10.67 -3.18 -27.63
CA HIS A 421 -10.29 -1.83 -27.19
C HIS A 421 -8.90 -1.39 -27.67
N ASP A 422 -8.21 -2.21 -28.47
CA ASP A 422 -6.81 -2.01 -28.86
C ASP A 422 -5.84 -2.01 -27.66
N PHE A 423 -6.14 -2.77 -26.61
CA PHE A 423 -5.36 -2.86 -25.36
C PHE A 423 -4.30 -3.97 -25.35
N TYR A 424 -3.52 -4.07 -26.42
CA TYR A 424 -2.51 -5.14 -26.59
C TYR A 424 -1.33 -5.09 -25.61
N LEU A 425 -1.21 -4.04 -24.78
CA LEU A 425 -0.23 -3.99 -23.71
C LEU A 425 -0.44 -5.10 -22.67
N TYR A 426 -1.69 -5.38 -22.28
CA TYR A 426 -1.99 -6.33 -21.20
C TYR A 426 -1.61 -7.79 -21.53
N PRO A 427 -2.00 -8.37 -22.70
CA PRO A 427 -1.52 -9.70 -23.07
C PRO A 427 0.01 -9.75 -23.24
N LEU A 428 0.66 -8.65 -23.63
CA LEU A 428 2.12 -8.56 -23.66
C LEU A 428 2.72 -8.57 -22.25
N LEU A 429 2.17 -7.78 -21.33
CA LEU A 429 2.55 -7.75 -19.92
C LEU A 429 2.44 -9.14 -19.30
N HIS A 430 1.32 -9.83 -19.51
CA HIS A 430 1.12 -11.19 -19.02
C HIS A 430 2.19 -12.15 -19.53
N SER A 431 2.51 -12.09 -20.82
CA SER A 431 3.57 -12.92 -21.42
C SER A 431 4.95 -12.65 -20.82
N VAL A 432 5.27 -11.38 -20.54
CA VAL A 432 6.53 -10.99 -19.89
C VAL A 432 6.59 -11.52 -18.45
N LEU A 433 5.52 -11.35 -17.66
CA LEU A 433 5.49 -11.73 -16.25
C LEU A 433 5.46 -13.26 -16.01
N HIS A 434 4.80 -14.02 -16.88
CA HIS A 434 4.50 -15.45 -16.63
C HIS A 434 5.16 -16.42 -17.60
N PHE A 435 5.53 -15.98 -18.80
CA PHE A 435 6.02 -16.85 -19.88
C PHE A 435 7.36 -16.41 -20.48
N GLY A 436 8.13 -15.60 -19.73
CA GLY A 436 9.45 -15.13 -20.15
C GLY A 436 9.43 -14.33 -21.46
N GLY A 437 8.29 -13.71 -21.78
CA GLY A 437 8.12 -12.91 -22.99
C GLY A 437 7.74 -13.70 -24.25
N ASN A 438 7.38 -14.98 -24.14
CA ASN A 438 6.92 -15.73 -25.31
C ASN A 438 5.55 -15.23 -25.81
N ILE A 439 5.54 -14.51 -26.94
CA ILE A 439 4.33 -13.95 -27.55
C ILE A 439 4.06 -14.57 -28.93
N SER A 440 2.78 -14.69 -29.28
CA SER A 440 2.33 -15.13 -30.60
C SER A 440 2.71 -14.15 -31.70
N ALA A 441 2.84 -14.63 -32.94
CA ALA A 441 3.12 -13.79 -34.10
C ALA A 441 2.06 -12.70 -34.32
N PHE A 442 0.80 -12.97 -33.97
CA PHE A 442 -0.27 -11.99 -34.01
C PHE A 442 -0.04 -10.84 -33.02
N LEU A 443 0.23 -11.17 -31.76
CA LEU A 443 0.48 -10.16 -30.72
C LEU A 443 1.74 -9.34 -31.05
N GLU A 444 2.80 -10.01 -31.50
CA GLU A 444 4.03 -9.37 -31.97
C GLU A 444 3.76 -8.35 -33.08
N SER A 445 3.03 -8.76 -34.13
CA SER A 445 2.66 -7.88 -35.25
C SER A 445 1.83 -6.67 -34.80
N LYS A 446 0.86 -6.87 -33.90
CA LYS A 446 0.01 -5.79 -33.37
C LYS A 446 0.80 -4.80 -32.52
N THR A 447 1.63 -5.30 -31.60
CA THR A 447 2.47 -4.44 -30.76
C THR A 447 3.47 -3.64 -31.60
N LEU A 448 4.13 -4.28 -32.57
CA LEU A 448 5.08 -3.59 -33.46
C LEU A 448 4.37 -2.53 -34.31
N SER A 449 3.16 -2.80 -34.79
CA SER A 449 2.32 -1.83 -35.50
C SER A 449 2.05 -0.57 -34.65
N PHE A 450 1.74 -0.73 -33.37
CA PHE A 450 1.57 0.40 -32.45
C PHE A 450 2.85 1.18 -32.19
N LEU A 451 3.98 0.50 -31.99
CA LEU A 451 5.27 1.18 -31.83
C LEU A 451 5.63 2.00 -33.07
N ASN A 452 5.35 1.43 -34.25
CA ASN A 452 5.60 2.09 -35.53
C ASN A 452 4.64 3.26 -35.78
N SER A 453 3.39 3.19 -35.33
CA SER A 453 2.38 4.25 -35.51
C SER A 453 2.60 5.48 -34.64
N ALA A 454 3.42 5.39 -33.59
CA ALA A 454 3.70 6.54 -32.74
C ALA A 454 4.44 7.65 -33.49
N PRO A 455 3.99 8.92 -33.41
CA PRO A 455 4.67 10.05 -34.03
C PRO A 455 6.07 10.29 -33.45
N TRP A 456 6.95 10.90 -34.25
CA TRP A 456 8.36 11.11 -33.88
C TRP A 456 8.56 12.27 -32.90
N SER A 457 7.73 13.31 -33.03
CA SER A 457 7.59 14.46 -32.11
C SER A 457 7.05 14.05 -30.73
N GLY A 458 6.63 12.79 -30.58
CA GLY A 458 6.05 12.25 -29.37
C GLY A 458 4.53 12.38 -29.34
N THR A 459 3.95 11.86 -28.27
CA THR A 459 2.51 11.77 -28.06
C THR A 459 1.90 13.18 -27.93
N GLY A 460 0.98 13.52 -28.83
CA GLY A 460 0.31 14.83 -28.91
C GLY A 460 0.50 15.59 -30.24
N THR A 461 -0.54 16.34 -30.61
CA THR A 461 -0.49 17.56 -31.44
C THR A 461 -0.28 17.50 -32.95
N GLU A 462 -0.46 16.35 -33.61
CA GLU A 462 -0.91 16.40 -35.00
C GLU A 462 -2.43 16.25 -35.02
N SER A 463 -3.15 17.37 -35.06
CA SER A 463 -4.59 17.39 -35.29
C SER A 463 -4.93 16.54 -36.51
N GLY A 464 -5.68 15.45 -36.30
CA GLY A 464 -6.06 14.51 -37.36
C GLY A 464 -5.11 13.32 -37.56
N SER A 465 -4.07 13.13 -36.72
CA SER A 465 -3.36 11.86 -36.72
C SER A 465 -4.20 10.79 -36.01
N ASP A 466 -4.80 9.88 -36.78
CA ASP A 466 -5.53 8.70 -36.28
C ASP A 466 -4.62 7.68 -35.55
N SER A 467 -3.43 8.11 -35.14
CA SER A 467 -2.42 7.29 -34.46
C SER A 467 -2.90 6.83 -33.09
N GLY A 468 -3.81 7.60 -32.47
CA GLY A 468 -4.35 7.42 -31.13
C GLY A 468 -3.32 7.55 -30.00
N TRP A 469 -2.20 8.20 -30.29
CA TRP A 469 -1.13 8.53 -29.35
C TRP A 469 -1.26 9.97 -28.83
N ALA A 470 -2.40 10.63 -29.07
CA ALA A 470 -2.68 11.97 -28.55
C ALA A 470 -3.39 11.95 -27.19
N SER A 471 -3.88 10.79 -26.74
CA SER A 471 -4.52 10.66 -25.42
C SER A 471 -3.50 10.64 -24.28
N GLU A 472 -3.97 10.90 -23.06
CA GLU A 472 -3.18 10.83 -21.85
C GLU A 472 -2.67 9.41 -21.55
N ASN A 473 -3.38 8.39 -22.04
CA ASN A 473 -2.96 6.98 -21.99
C ASN A 473 -3.86 6.17 -22.93
N ARG A 474 -3.24 5.61 -23.97
CA ARG A 474 -3.89 4.80 -25.01
C ARG A 474 -4.59 3.55 -24.48
N PHE A 475 -4.09 2.96 -23.40
CA PHE A 475 -4.49 1.64 -22.96
C PHE A 475 -5.56 1.63 -21.86
N ILE A 476 -6.07 2.80 -21.49
CA ILE A 476 -7.16 2.94 -20.52
C ILE A 476 -8.36 3.73 -21.07
N ARG A 477 -8.24 4.26 -22.30
CA ARG A 477 -9.28 5.06 -22.97
C ARG A 477 -9.87 4.33 -24.16
N LYS A 478 -11.09 4.73 -24.55
CA LYS A 478 -11.71 4.18 -25.76
C LYS A 478 -10.95 4.69 -26.98
N LYS A 479 -10.80 3.83 -27.98
CA LYS A 479 -10.18 4.15 -29.26
C LYS A 479 -10.74 5.45 -29.88
N ASP A 480 -12.06 5.61 -29.85
CA ASP A 480 -12.75 6.78 -30.41
C ASP A 480 -12.43 8.08 -29.65
N ASP A 481 -12.01 7.97 -28.39
CA ASP A 481 -11.66 9.13 -27.57
C ASP A 481 -10.26 9.67 -27.91
N HIS A 482 -9.42 8.87 -28.57
CA HIS A 482 -8.05 9.27 -28.89
C HIS A 482 -7.96 10.38 -29.94
N ASN A 483 -9.01 10.56 -30.76
CA ASN A 483 -9.01 11.50 -31.89
C ASN A 483 -10.04 12.63 -31.71
N ARG A 484 -10.55 12.86 -30.48
CA ARG A 484 -11.50 13.95 -30.23
C ARG A 484 -10.85 15.30 -30.51
N THR A 485 -11.46 16.10 -31.39
CA THR A 485 -11.11 17.52 -31.57
C THR A 485 -11.28 18.24 -30.25
N GLN A 486 -10.19 18.76 -29.70
CA GLN A 486 -10.18 19.51 -28.47
C GLN A 486 -10.00 21.01 -28.74
N LEU A 487 -10.53 21.84 -27.83
CA LEU A 487 -10.31 23.28 -27.82
C LEU A 487 -8.86 23.66 -27.48
N PHE A 488 -8.10 22.71 -26.96
CA PHE A 488 -6.71 22.87 -26.57
C PHE A 488 -5.86 21.88 -27.34
N LEU A 489 -4.62 22.28 -27.56
CA LEU A 489 -3.61 21.40 -28.05
C LEU A 489 -3.10 20.55 -26.88
N LEU A 490 -3.29 19.22 -26.93
CA LEU A 490 -2.88 18.31 -25.86
C LEU A 490 -1.50 17.71 -26.12
N GLU A 491 -0.60 17.86 -25.15
CA GLU A 491 0.61 17.05 -25.06
C GLU A 491 0.45 16.01 -23.95
N SER A 492 0.75 14.74 -24.25
CA SER A 492 0.75 13.69 -23.23
C SER A 492 2.17 13.26 -22.87
N HIS A 493 2.29 12.61 -21.71
CA HIS A 493 3.55 12.22 -21.10
C HIS A 493 4.22 11.01 -21.77
N GLY A 494 3.48 10.21 -22.56
CA GLY A 494 4.00 9.08 -23.35
C GLY A 494 4.43 7.85 -22.56
N LEU A 495 4.01 7.68 -21.30
CA LEU A 495 4.44 6.56 -20.44
C LEU A 495 3.91 5.22 -20.96
N ASP A 496 2.75 5.25 -21.59
CA ASP A 496 2.13 4.12 -22.28
C ASP A 496 2.99 3.63 -23.45
N TYR A 497 3.50 4.54 -24.29
CA TYR A 497 4.45 4.20 -25.35
C TYR A 497 5.75 3.64 -24.78
N LEU A 498 6.32 4.33 -23.79
CA LEU A 498 7.60 3.97 -23.19
C LEU A 498 7.52 2.56 -22.56
N LEU A 499 6.43 2.26 -21.85
CA LEU A 499 6.22 0.94 -21.27
C LEU A 499 5.97 -0.13 -22.36
N LEU A 500 5.15 0.16 -23.38
CA LEU A 500 4.91 -0.76 -24.50
C LEU A 500 6.23 -1.14 -25.20
N HIS A 501 7.08 -0.14 -25.44
CA HIS A 501 8.40 -0.32 -26.06
C HIS A 501 9.24 -1.30 -25.25
N ASN A 502 9.38 -1.06 -23.95
CA ASN A 502 10.23 -1.90 -23.11
C ASN A 502 9.71 -3.34 -23.03
N LEU A 503 8.40 -3.52 -22.79
CA LEU A 503 7.82 -4.86 -22.71
C LEU A 503 7.95 -5.64 -24.03
N PHE A 504 7.83 -4.96 -25.18
CA PHE A 504 8.00 -5.59 -26.49
C PHE A 504 9.42 -6.10 -26.70
N PHE A 505 10.43 -5.27 -26.44
CA PHE A 505 11.81 -5.68 -26.63
C PHE A 505 12.29 -6.68 -25.57
N ILE A 506 11.71 -6.67 -24.36
CA ILE A 506 11.91 -7.75 -23.39
C ILE A 506 11.36 -9.08 -23.91
N ALA A 507 10.19 -9.06 -24.58
CA ALA A 507 9.62 -10.24 -25.23
C ALA A 507 10.38 -10.68 -26.49
N LYS A 508 11.03 -9.74 -27.19
CA LYS A 508 11.73 -9.96 -28.47
C LYS A 508 13.13 -9.32 -28.49
N PRO A 509 14.06 -9.79 -27.64
CA PRO A 509 15.40 -9.19 -27.56
C PRO A 509 16.18 -9.31 -28.88
N ASN A 510 15.92 -10.36 -29.67
CA ASN A 510 16.52 -10.55 -30.99
C ASN A 510 16.06 -9.54 -32.05
N GLN A 511 15.00 -8.76 -31.79
CA GLN A 511 14.56 -7.68 -32.66
C GLN A 511 15.16 -6.32 -32.27
N TYR A 512 15.99 -6.30 -31.24
CA TYR A 512 16.68 -5.09 -30.79
C TYR A 512 18.04 -4.97 -31.48
N TYR A 513 18.25 -3.91 -32.28
CA TYR A 513 19.45 -3.73 -33.10
C TYR A 513 20.37 -2.58 -32.66
N GLY A 514 20.05 -1.94 -31.53
CA GLY A 514 20.87 -0.89 -30.93
C GLY A 514 20.86 0.45 -31.64
N VAL A 515 21.21 1.52 -30.92
CA VAL A 515 21.37 2.86 -31.46
C VAL A 515 22.64 3.52 -30.92
N THR A 516 23.26 4.35 -31.74
CA THR A 516 24.38 5.20 -31.31
C THR A 516 23.85 6.23 -30.30
N PRO A 517 24.49 6.42 -29.12
CA PRO A 517 23.96 7.18 -27.97
C PRO A 517 23.73 8.70 -28.12
N SER A 518 23.49 9.27 -29.29
CA SER A 518 23.63 10.71 -29.52
C SER A 518 22.58 11.64 -28.87
N ALA A 519 21.68 11.15 -28.02
CA ALA A 519 20.63 11.96 -27.38
C ALA A 519 20.17 11.41 -26.01
N GLN A 520 21.09 10.86 -25.22
CA GLN A 520 20.76 10.42 -23.86
C GLN A 520 20.37 11.62 -22.96
N PRO A 521 19.42 11.42 -22.03
CA PRO A 521 18.98 12.47 -21.13
C PRO A 521 20.10 13.02 -20.24
N ASN A 522 19.86 14.22 -19.73
CA ASN A 522 20.65 14.81 -18.65
C ASN A 522 20.71 13.86 -17.43
N SER A 523 21.84 13.92 -16.71
CA SER A 523 22.03 13.20 -15.45
C SER A 523 20.95 13.59 -14.43
N VAL A 524 20.35 12.59 -13.79
CA VAL A 524 19.41 12.76 -12.68
C VAL A 524 20.20 13.11 -11.42
N PRO A 525 19.81 14.15 -10.66
CA PRO A 525 20.50 14.52 -9.42
C PRO A 525 20.45 13.39 -8.39
N ASP A 526 21.44 13.35 -7.49
CA ASP A 526 21.36 12.45 -6.34
C ASP A 526 20.23 12.90 -5.41
N PHE A 527 19.44 11.94 -4.95
CA PHE A 527 18.39 12.15 -3.95
C PHE A 527 18.87 11.72 -2.56
N SER A 528 18.61 12.55 -1.57
CA SER A 528 18.69 12.17 -0.16
C SER A 528 17.40 11.49 0.29
N VAL A 529 17.48 10.60 1.29
CA VAL A 529 16.29 10.12 1.98
C VAL A 529 15.60 11.32 2.63
N PRO A 530 14.29 11.52 2.43
CA PRO A 530 13.56 12.60 3.10
C PRO A 530 13.68 12.46 4.61
N ASN A 531 13.97 13.57 5.29
CA ASN A 531 13.90 13.64 6.74
C ASN A 531 12.46 13.82 7.19
N TRP A 532 11.59 12.86 6.87
CA TRP A 532 10.24 12.85 7.39
C TRP A 532 10.27 12.43 8.86
N PRO A 533 9.55 13.12 9.76
CA PRO A 533 9.36 12.63 11.13
C PRO A 533 8.77 11.23 11.01
N VAL A 534 9.58 10.25 11.39
CA VAL A 534 9.38 8.85 11.08
C VAL A 534 8.10 8.34 11.78
N PRO A 535 7.03 7.90 11.08
CA PRO A 535 6.34 6.70 11.53
C PRO A 535 7.29 5.54 11.20
N PRO A 536 7.72 4.77 12.20
CA PRO A 536 8.84 3.88 12.05
C PRO A 536 8.45 2.65 11.22
N SER A 537 8.84 2.66 9.95
CA SER A 537 8.81 1.45 9.10
C SER A 537 9.87 1.49 8.00
N TYR A 538 11.11 1.78 8.37
CA TYR A 538 12.20 0.99 7.81
C TYR A 538 12.54 -0.06 8.84
N LYS A 539 11.86 -1.20 8.75
CA LYS A 539 12.11 -2.40 9.56
C LYS A 539 12.22 -2.08 11.05
N LEU A 540 11.12 -1.67 11.69
CA LEU A 540 11.09 -1.97 13.11
C LEU A 540 10.92 -3.48 13.22
N PRO A 541 11.93 -4.20 13.72
CA PRO A 541 11.64 -5.56 14.11
C PRO A 541 10.50 -5.54 15.13
N PRO A 542 9.64 -6.56 15.14
CA PRO A 542 8.46 -6.61 16.00
C PRO A 542 8.83 -6.26 17.45
N ILE A 543 8.15 -5.28 18.03
CA ILE A 543 8.44 -4.84 19.39
C ILE A 543 7.59 -5.67 20.33
N GLY A 544 8.22 -6.32 21.29
CA GLY A 544 7.51 -7.12 22.29
C GLY A 544 8.03 -6.90 23.69
N TYR A 545 7.20 -7.30 24.66
CA TYR A 545 7.55 -7.37 26.06
C TYR A 545 7.20 -8.75 26.60
N ALA A 546 7.88 -9.16 27.67
CA ALA A 546 7.57 -10.40 28.35
C ALA A 546 6.88 -10.12 29.68
N VAL A 547 5.86 -10.91 29.97
CA VAL A 547 5.20 -10.99 31.26
C VAL A 547 5.63 -12.31 31.90
N ALA A 548 6.48 -12.22 32.93
CA ALA A 548 6.72 -13.34 33.83
C ALA A 548 5.51 -13.48 34.76
N GLY A 549 4.83 -14.63 34.69
CA GLY A 549 3.71 -14.96 35.56
C GLY A 549 4.16 -15.42 36.95
N ILE A 550 3.18 -15.75 37.78
CA ILE A 550 3.41 -16.12 39.17
C ILE A 550 4.06 -17.52 39.21
N PRO A 551 5.10 -17.73 40.04
CA PRO A 551 5.66 -19.06 40.28
C PRO A 551 4.58 -20.07 40.66
N SER A 552 4.41 -21.10 39.83
CA SER A 552 3.58 -22.25 40.17
C SER A 552 4.45 -23.26 40.93
N TYR A 553 4.21 -23.37 42.24
CA TYR A 553 4.95 -24.30 43.08
C TYR A 553 4.57 -25.75 42.74
N LEU A 554 5.52 -26.51 42.22
CA LEU A 554 5.43 -27.96 42.14
C LEU A 554 5.65 -28.54 43.55
N ASN A 555 4.57 -28.58 44.32
CA ASN A 555 4.40 -29.32 45.58
C ASN A 555 5.64 -29.34 46.51
N THR A 556 5.68 -28.41 47.45
CA THR A 556 6.76 -28.22 48.44
C THR A 556 7.08 -29.44 49.32
N CYS A 557 6.26 -30.48 49.31
CA CYS A 557 6.43 -31.69 50.13
C CYS A 557 6.98 -32.90 49.36
N THR A 558 7.00 -32.84 48.04
CA THR A 558 7.75 -33.79 47.21
C THR A 558 9.03 -33.08 46.77
N VAL A 559 10.15 -33.77 46.77
CA VAL A 559 11.53 -33.29 46.56
C VAL A 559 11.79 -32.70 45.16
N SER A 560 10.76 -32.17 44.49
CA SER A 560 10.88 -31.38 43.27
C SER A 560 11.61 -30.08 43.62
N THR A 561 12.90 -30.05 43.27
CA THR A 561 13.84 -28.95 43.49
C THR A 561 13.61 -27.77 42.54
N SER A 562 12.50 -27.75 41.81
CA SER A 562 12.25 -26.85 40.68
C SER A 562 11.04 -25.95 40.91
N VAL A 563 11.18 -24.69 40.50
CA VAL A 563 10.08 -23.74 40.35
C VAL A 563 9.83 -23.52 38.88
N ASP A 564 8.54 -23.58 38.50
CA ASP A 564 8.08 -23.26 37.16
C ASP A 564 7.52 -21.84 37.16
N ILE A 565 8.14 -20.96 36.36
CA ILE A 565 7.70 -19.58 36.14
C ILE A 565 7.21 -19.49 34.70
N PRO A 566 5.89 -19.31 34.45
CA PRO A 566 5.39 -19.13 33.10
C PRO A 566 5.85 -17.77 32.57
N ILE A 567 6.28 -17.72 31.32
CA ILE A 567 6.67 -16.50 30.60
C ILE A 567 5.73 -16.38 29.40
N THR A 568 5.02 -15.27 29.30
CA THR A 568 4.22 -14.93 28.11
C THR A 568 4.89 -13.77 27.40
N ILE A 569 5.11 -13.89 26.10
CA ILE A 569 5.62 -12.79 25.28
C ILE A 569 4.44 -12.16 24.55
N GLU A 570 4.30 -10.86 24.67
CA GLU A 570 3.36 -10.04 23.90
C GLU A 570 4.16 -9.19 22.92
N TRP A 571 3.64 -8.99 21.72
CA TRP A 571 4.31 -8.23 20.67
C TRP A 571 3.28 -7.52 19.81
N ASP A 572 3.74 -6.44 19.19
CA ASP A 572 3.10 -5.85 18.02
C ASP A 572 4.10 -5.89 16.86
N ASP A 573 3.66 -6.51 15.77
CA ASP A 573 4.26 -6.34 14.46
C ASP A 573 3.94 -4.90 13.99
N PRO A 574 4.87 -4.13 13.39
CA PRO A 574 4.53 -2.87 12.71
C PRO A 574 3.39 -3.00 11.69
N HIS A 575 3.05 -4.21 11.27
CA HIS A 575 1.92 -4.51 10.38
C HIS A 575 0.64 -4.95 11.10
N GLY A 576 0.59 -4.93 12.44
CA GLY A 576 -0.56 -5.33 13.25
C GLY A 576 -0.87 -6.83 13.23
N ASN A 577 -0.07 -7.64 12.52
CA ASN A 577 -0.28 -9.07 12.42
C ASN A 577 0.46 -9.80 13.55
N ARG A 578 -0.27 -10.15 14.61
CA ARG A 578 0.34 -10.90 15.71
C ARG A 578 0.76 -12.30 15.22
N ASP A 579 0.01 -12.93 14.34
CA ASP A 579 0.24 -14.32 13.95
C ASP A 579 1.44 -14.54 12.99
N SER A 580 2.10 -13.50 12.50
CA SER A 580 3.28 -13.61 11.60
C SER A 580 4.61 -13.77 12.36
N VAL A 581 4.75 -13.22 13.57
CA VAL A 581 6.05 -13.12 14.25
C VAL A 581 6.48 -14.43 14.90
N ALA A 582 7.56 -15.05 14.42
CA ALA A 582 8.15 -16.20 15.07
C ALA A 582 8.94 -15.79 16.33
N ILE A 583 8.67 -16.47 17.45
CA ILE A 583 9.34 -16.22 18.72
C ILE A 583 10.26 -17.40 19.01
N LEU A 584 11.55 -17.14 19.01
CA LEU A 584 12.58 -18.16 19.19
C LEU A 584 13.30 -17.90 20.51
N LEU A 585 13.49 -18.96 21.32
CA LEU A 585 14.40 -18.88 22.45
C LEU A 585 15.83 -18.80 21.90
N ASP A 586 16.49 -17.65 22.08
CA ASP A 586 17.78 -17.37 21.49
C ASP A 586 18.94 -17.70 22.45
N ALA A 587 18.75 -17.46 23.75
CA ALA A 587 19.71 -17.87 24.78
C ALA A 587 19.01 -18.39 26.04
N GLN A 588 19.50 -19.53 26.54
CA GLN A 588 19.18 -20.05 27.87
C GLN A 588 19.73 -19.11 28.96
N PRO A 589 19.21 -19.19 30.20
CA PRO A 589 19.71 -18.40 31.31
C PRO A 589 21.21 -18.62 31.53
N SER A 590 21.98 -17.53 31.63
CA SER A 590 23.45 -17.58 31.66
C SER A 590 24.02 -18.07 32.99
N SER A 591 23.27 -17.97 34.09
CA SER A 591 23.74 -18.38 35.42
C SER A 591 23.77 -19.91 35.61
N GLY A 592 23.08 -20.66 34.73
CA GLY A 592 22.88 -22.10 34.90
C GLY A 592 21.90 -22.48 36.03
N ASN A 593 21.20 -21.51 36.60
CA ASN A 593 20.21 -21.73 37.66
C ASN A 593 18.89 -22.31 37.14
N GLY A 594 18.62 -22.25 35.84
CA GLY A 594 17.43 -22.86 35.25
C GLY A 594 17.53 -23.15 33.76
N ILE A 595 16.45 -23.70 33.23
CA ILE A 595 16.26 -23.92 31.79
C ILE A 595 14.88 -23.39 31.38
N VAL A 596 14.79 -22.80 30.20
CA VAL A 596 13.52 -22.36 29.60
C VAL A 596 13.10 -23.37 28.54
N THR A 597 11.84 -23.80 28.62
CA THR A 597 11.19 -24.66 27.62
C THR A 597 9.99 -23.96 27.00
N SER A 598 9.67 -24.29 25.76
CA SER A 598 8.43 -23.83 25.12
C SER A 598 7.27 -24.75 25.52
N THR A 599 6.08 -24.17 25.73
CA THR A 599 4.86 -24.97 25.99
C THR A 599 4.23 -25.55 24.73
N GLY A 600 4.83 -25.33 23.55
CA GLY A 600 4.23 -25.63 22.25
C GLY A 600 3.22 -24.58 21.76
N THR A 601 2.91 -23.57 22.57
CA THR A 601 2.16 -22.38 22.15
C THR A 601 3.14 -21.30 21.72
N LYS A 602 2.87 -20.61 20.60
CA LYS A 602 3.78 -19.70 19.90
C LYS A 602 4.44 -18.62 20.79
N ASN A 603 3.79 -18.22 21.88
CA ASN A 603 4.23 -17.14 22.75
C ASN A 603 4.32 -17.48 24.24
N ARG A 604 4.30 -18.76 24.59
CA ARG A 604 4.37 -19.21 25.99
C ARG A 604 5.56 -20.11 26.23
N PHE A 605 6.27 -19.79 27.31
CA PHE A 605 7.45 -20.50 27.76
C PHE A 605 7.33 -20.76 29.27
N VAL A 606 8.11 -21.72 29.77
CA VAL A 606 8.22 -21.99 31.20
C VAL A 606 9.69 -22.01 31.55
N TYR A 607 10.07 -21.18 32.52
CA TYR A 607 11.38 -21.25 33.16
C TYR A 607 11.34 -22.23 34.32
N HIS A 608 12.20 -23.25 34.26
CA HIS A 608 12.40 -24.26 35.29
C HIS A 608 13.69 -23.93 36.07
N GLY A 609 13.55 -23.30 37.23
CA GLY A 609 14.68 -22.86 38.06
C GLY A 609 14.95 -23.77 39.25
N LYS A 610 16.22 -23.91 39.64
CA LYS A 610 16.62 -24.53 40.91
C LYS A 610 16.28 -23.61 42.08
N PHE A 611 15.56 -24.14 43.06
CA PHE A 611 15.09 -23.37 44.21
C PHE A 611 15.96 -23.53 45.46
N TRP A 612 16.59 -24.69 45.64
CA TRP A 612 17.26 -25.04 46.89
C TRP A 612 18.70 -24.48 46.98
N ASN A 613 19.07 -23.98 48.17
CA ASN A 613 20.38 -23.42 48.56
C ASN A 613 20.81 -22.07 47.94
N GLN A 614 19.92 -21.35 47.25
CA GLN A 614 20.22 -19.99 46.80
C GLN A 614 19.31 -18.96 47.47
N TRP A 615 19.95 -17.93 48.05
CA TRP A 615 19.31 -16.92 48.89
C TRP A 615 18.66 -15.80 48.07
N TRP A 616 19.05 -15.68 46.82
CA TRP A 616 18.47 -14.84 45.77
C TRP A 616 19.19 -15.22 44.48
N TRP A 617 18.51 -15.12 43.35
CA TRP A 617 19.18 -15.15 42.06
C TRP A 617 18.39 -14.34 41.05
N GLU A 618 19.11 -13.78 40.08
CA GLU A 618 18.57 -13.17 38.90
C GLU A 618 19.15 -13.89 37.69
N ASP A 619 18.30 -14.17 36.71
CA ASP A 619 18.67 -14.78 35.46
C ASP A 619 18.13 -13.94 34.31
N THR A 620 18.87 -13.93 33.20
CA THR A 620 18.46 -13.26 31.97
C THR A 620 18.19 -14.29 30.89
N VAL A 621 16.99 -14.27 30.33
CA VAL A 621 16.60 -15.10 29.19
C VAL A 621 16.47 -14.22 27.97
N ARG A 622 17.02 -14.64 26.82
CA ARG A 622 16.90 -13.87 25.58
C ARG A 622 16.04 -14.59 24.56
N PHE A 623 15.05 -13.88 24.02
CA PHE A 623 14.20 -14.31 22.92
C PHE A 623 14.53 -13.50 21.68
N ARG A 624 14.47 -14.14 20.51
CA ARG A 624 14.52 -13.47 19.20
C ARG A 624 13.11 -13.45 18.62
N LEU A 625 12.60 -12.26 18.31
CA LEU A 625 11.39 -12.07 17.55
C LEU A 625 11.78 -11.94 16.08
N LEU A 626 11.20 -12.75 15.20
CA LEU A 626 11.47 -12.76 13.77
C LEU A 626 10.17 -12.46 13.03
N ASP A 627 10.13 -11.41 12.21
CA ASP A 627 8.98 -11.21 11.32
C ASP A 627 9.00 -12.19 10.14
N GLU A 628 7.93 -12.16 9.34
CA GLU A 628 7.79 -12.98 8.12
C GLU A 628 8.83 -12.66 7.03
N ASP A 629 9.43 -11.47 7.10
CA ASP A 629 10.49 -11.01 6.20
C ASP A 629 11.90 -11.37 6.70
N GLY A 630 12.00 -12.04 7.85
CA GLY A 630 13.25 -12.47 8.47
C GLY A 630 14.01 -11.37 9.21
N ASN A 631 13.42 -10.18 9.41
CA ASN A 631 14.01 -9.16 10.28
C ASN A 631 13.77 -9.57 11.74
N SER A 632 14.72 -9.24 12.61
CA SER A 632 14.68 -9.71 13.98
C SER A 632 15.05 -8.67 15.02
N THR A 633 14.41 -8.75 16.19
CA THR A 633 14.86 -8.08 17.43
C THR A 633 15.09 -9.09 18.53
N PHE A 634 15.72 -8.63 19.60
CA PHE A 634 15.94 -9.40 20.80
C PHE A 634 15.15 -8.81 21.97
N LEU A 635 14.44 -9.67 22.67
CA LEU A 635 13.79 -9.37 23.93
C LEU A 635 14.55 -10.06 25.05
N THR A 636 15.08 -9.29 25.99
CA THR A 636 15.75 -9.82 27.19
C THR A 636 14.80 -9.74 28.37
N VAL A 637 14.56 -10.87 29.01
CA VAL A 637 13.64 -11.03 30.15
C VAL A 637 14.47 -11.30 31.38
N LEU A 638 14.35 -10.43 32.39
CA LEU A 638 14.92 -10.65 33.70
C LEU A 638 13.96 -11.51 34.52
N ILE A 639 14.45 -12.65 35.01
CA ILE A 639 13.72 -13.58 35.87
C ILE A 639 14.45 -13.59 37.20
N GLY A 640 13.83 -13.01 38.21
CA GLY A 640 14.37 -13.00 39.57
C GLY A 640 13.58 -13.92 40.48
N TYR A 641 14.29 -14.66 41.33
CA TYR A 641 13.68 -15.24 42.53
C TYR A 641 14.17 -14.45 43.76
N PRO A 642 13.28 -13.77 44.48
CA PRO A 642 13.66 -12.88 45.59
C PRO A 642 14.13 -13.61 46.86
N GLY A 643 14.33 -14.93 46.81
CA GLY A 643 14.90 -15.69 47.92
C GLY A 643 13.91 -16.05 49.02
N ALA A 644 14.23 -17.13 49.74
CA ALA A 644 13.71 -17.36 51.08
C ALA A 644 14.53 -16.49 52.05
N VAL A 645 13.90 -15.46 52.62
CA VAL A 645 14.58 -14.54 53.52
C VAL A 645 14.88 -15.25 54.83
N ALA A 646 16.17 -15.36 55.19
CA ALA A 646 16.58 -15.86 56.49
C ALA A 646 16.24 -14.81 57.57
N ALA A 647 15.08 -15.00 58.21
CA ALA A 647 14.66 -14.38 59.47
C ALA A 647 14.49 -12.82 59.53
N PRO A 648 13.50 -12.26 58.80
CA PRO A 648 12.67 -11.15 59.28
C PRO A 648 11.18 -11.54 59.23
N PRO A 649 10.24 -10.75 59.81
CA PRO A 649 8.87 -11.21 60.04
C PRO A 649 8.17 -11.69 58.75
N ASN A 650 7.37 -12.75 58.92
CA ASN A 650 6.70 -13.60 57.93
C ASN A 650 5.73 -12.89 56.96
N ILE A 651 6.14 -11.83 56.25
CA ILE A 651 5.32 -11.09 55.28
C ILE A 651 6.21 -10.72 54.10
N GLY A 652 5.83 -11.14 52.89
CA GLY A 652 6.47 -10.73 51.63
C GLY A 652 5.41 -10.32 50.61
N ALA A 653 5.85 -9.67 49.53
CA ALA A 653 4.97 -9.33 48.41
C ALA A 653 5.70 -9.53 47.07
N VAL A 654 4.99 -10.06 46.07
CA VAL A 654 5.45 -10.14 44.68
C VAL A 654 4.54 -9.28 43.82
N GLY A 655 5.12 -8.39 43.02
CA GLY A 655 4.41 -7.44 42.18
C GLY A 655 4.58 -7.70 40.70
N SER A 656 3.56 -7.36 39.91
CA SER A 656 3.66 -7.24 38.46
C SER A 656 3.07 -5.91 37.99
N PRO A 657 3.64 -5.29 36.94
CA PRO A 657 3.03 -4.12 36.31
C PRO A 657 1.70 -4.51 35.65
N THR A 658 0.66 -3.72 35.87
CA THR A 658 -0.68 -3.94 35.30
C THR A 658 -1.09 -2.87 34.31
N ARG A 659 -0.55 -1.65 34.42
CA ARG A 659 -0.85 -0.55 33.49
C ARG A 659 0.29 0.46 33.46
N ILE A 660 0.66 0.91 32.27
CA ILE A 660 1.55 2.06 32.08
C ILE A 660 0.75 3.16 31.40
N VAL A 661 0.71 4.34 32.01
CA VAL A 661 0.06 5.53 31.45
C VAL A 661 1.14 6.55 31.12
N VAL A 662 1.17 6.98 29.86
CA VAL A 662 2.03 8.06 29.38
C VAL A 662 1.24 9.36 29.45
N ASN A 663 1.77 10.35 30.17
CA ASN A 663 1.16 11.67 30.30
C ASN A 663 2.14 12.72 29.76
N GLY A 664 1.77 13.39 28.67
CA GLY A 664 2.57 14.46 28.08
C GLY A 664 3.65 13.99 27.10
N TRP A 665 3.72 14.69 25.97
CA TRP A 665 4.62 14.42 24.86
C TRP A 665 5.36 15.70 24.49
N PHE A 666 6.66 15.63 24.20
CA PHE A 666 7.42 16.73 23.62
C PHE A 666 8.28 16.21 22.47
N GLY A 667 8.01 16.68 21.26
CA GLY A 667 8.71 16.22 20.05
C GLY A 667 8.58 14.71 19.79
N GLY A 668 7.44 14.09 20.14
CA GLY A 668 7.23 12.65 19.99
C GLY A 668 7.87 11.78 21.08
N ILE A 669 8.51 12.40 22.09
CA ILE A 669 9.11 11.70 23.22
C ILE A 669 8.19 11.86 24.45
N PRO A 670 7.83 10.75 25.14
CA PRO A 670 7.00 10.83 26.34
C PRO A 670 7.79 11.44 27.50
N LEU A 671 7.24 12.47 28.16
CA LEU A 671 7.95 13.24 29.18
C LEU A 671 7.79 12.67 30.59
N TYR A 672 6.60 12.19 30.94
CA TYR A 672 6.30 11.62 32.25
C TYR A 672 5.11 10.66 32.15
N GLY A 673 4.85 9.94 33.23
CA GLY A 673 3.74 9.01 33.28
C GLY A 673 3.59 8.35 34.64
N THR A 674 2.73 7.35 34.69
CA THR A 674 2.54 6.51 35.88
C THR A 674 2.60 5.03 35.52
N ILE A 675 3.22 4.24 36.38
CA ILE A 675 3.19 2.77 36.33
C ILE A 675 2.29 2.31 37.48
N GLU A 676 1.21 1.61 37.16
CA GLU A 676 0.37 0.89 38.11
C GLU A 676 0.88 -0.55 38.20
N MET A 677 1.11 -1.02 39.42
CA MET A 677 1.57 -2.37 39.73
C MET A 677 0.62 -3.02 40.74
N GLU A 678 0.33 -4.31 40.55
CA GLU A 678 -0.46 -5.10 41.49
C GLU A 678 0.46 -6.07 42.23
N PHE A 679 0.37 -6.08 43.56
CA PHE A 679 1.19 -6.88 44.45
C PHE A 679 0.33 -7.89 45.19
N GLN A 680 0.79 -9.14 45.24
CA GLN A 680 0.23 -10.18 46.08
C GLN A 680 1.06 -10.33 47.35
N VAL A 681 0.40 -10.16 48.50
CA VAL A 681 0.99 -10.30 49.84
C VAL A 681 0.83 -11.74 50.29
N TYR A 682 1.92 -12.35 50.76
CA TYR A 682 1.94 -13.68 51.34
C TYR A 682 2.59 -13.68 52.71
N ALA A 683 2.08 -14.54 53.59
CA ALA A 683 2.65 -14.79 54.91
C ALA A 683 3.17 -16.22 54.97
N ILE A 684 4.45 -16.41 55.27
CA ILE A 684 5.08 -17.74 55.31
C ILE A 684 5.02 -18.24 56.75
N ASP A 685 4.29 -19.33 57.00
CA ASP A 685 4.32 -20.02 58.28
C ASP A 685 5.55 -20.95 58.34
N PRO A 686 6.46 -20.80 59.32
CA PRO A 686 7.62 -21.67 59.48
C PRO A 686 7.27 -23.15 59.76
N ASN A 687 6.01 -23.46 60.11
CA ASN A 687 5.56 -24.82 60.43
C ASN A 687 4.82 -25.54 59.27
N CYS A 688 5.01 -25.11 58.02
CA CYS A 688 4.47 -25.80 56.83
C CYS A 688 2.94 -25.94 56.79
N THR A 689 2.20 -25.00 57.35
CA THR A 689 0.77 -24.81 57.05
C THR A 689 0.64 -23.93 55.81
N PRO A 690 -0.21 -24.25 54.81
CA PRO A 690 -0.41 -23.38 53.64
C PRO A 690 -0.73 -21.96 54.11
N PRO A 691 -0.18 -20.93 53.43
CA PRO A 691 -0.30 -19.54 53.86
C PRO A 691 -1.76 -19.18 54.08
N LYS A 692 -2.16 -19.03 55.35
CA LYS A 692 -3.47 -18.48 55.68
C LYS A 692 -3.36 -16.96 55.57
N PRO A 693 -4.31 -16.27 54.90
CA PRO A 693 -4.30 -14.82 54.84
C PRO A 693 -4.25 -14.23 56.26
N SER A 694 -3.13 -13.61 56.62
CA SER A 694 -3.01 -12.79 57.83
C SER A 694 -3.45 -11.37 57.48
N ALA A 695 -4.23 -10.73 58.35
CA ALA A 695 -4.60 -9.34 58.15
C ALA A 695 -3.34 -8.44 58.13
N TRP A 696 -3.14 -7.74 57.02
CA TRP A 696 -2.08 -6.74 56.83
C TRP A 696 -2.69 -5.38 56.50
N ILE A 697 -1.91 -4.32 56.77
CA ILE A 697 -2.26 -2.94 56.44
C ILE A 697 -1.07 -2.26 55.76
N ILE A 698 -1.35 -1.24 54.94
CA ILE A 698 -0.31 -0.33 54.44
C ILE A 698 -0.05 0.70 55.53
N SER A 699 1.18 0.70 56.05
CA SER A 699 1.63 1.55 57.16
C SER A 699 2.49 2.74 56.72
N GLY A 700 2.98 2.73 55.48
CA GLY A 700 3.81 3.80 54.92
C GLY A 700 3.98 3.67 53.41
N MET A 701 4.32 4.78 52.75
CA MET A 701 4.60 4.86 51.32
C MET A 701 5.74 5.85 51.07
N ARG A 702 6.65 5.53 50.14
CA ARG A 702 7.71 6.41 49.63
C ARG A 702 7.58 6.51 48.12
N ASN A 703 7.37 7.71 47.58
CA ASN A 703 7.25 7.97 46.13
C ASN A 703 6.22 7.11 45.36
N ALA A 704 5.22 6.55 46.06
CA ALA A 704 4.13 5.80 45.47
C ALA A 704 2.80 6.13 46.15
N VAL A 705 1.70 5.86 45.46
CA VAL A 705 0.35 5.82 46.02
C VAL A 705 -0.11 4.37 46.01
N ALA A 706 -0.39 3.79 47.17
CA ALA A 706 -0.76 2.38 47.29
C ALA A 706 -2.06 2.17 48.07
N TYR A 707 -2.86 1.20 47.66
CA TYR A 707 -4.13 0.87 48.29
C TYR A 707 -4.44 -0.64 48.24
N PRO A 708 -5.01 -1.22 49.30
CA PRO A 708 -5.41 -2.62 49.31
C PRO A 708 -6.58 -2.84 48.33
N ILE A 709 -6.54 -3.92 47.57
CA ILE A 709 -7.63 -4.34 46.66
C ILE A 709 -8.27 -5.66 47.09
N SER A 710 -7.57 -6.47 47.89
CA SER A 710 -8.13 -7.66 48.55
C SER A 710 -7.32 -8.01 49.80
N PRO A 711 -7.77 -8.96 50.65
CA PRO A 711 -7.00 -9.43 51.81
C PRO A 711 -5.63 -10.04 51.47
N LEU A 712 -5.32 -10.24 50.19
CA LEU A 712 -4.05 -10.79 49.71
C LEU A 712 -3.37 -9.89 48.68
N ARG A 713 -3.93 -8.72 48.36
CA ARG A 713 -3.42 -7.89 47.27
C ARG A 713 -3.53 -6.39 47.54
N PHE A 714 -2.52 -5.63 47.10
CA PHE A 714 -2.59 -4.18 46.98
C PHE A 714 -2.16 -3.72 45.59
N ARG A 715 -2.51 -2.49 45.23
CA ARG A 715 -1.94 -1.81 44.06
C ARG A 715 -1.06 -0.68 44.50
N ALA A 716 0.00 -0.41 43.73
CA ALA A 716 0.82 0.79 43.87
C ALA A 716 0.92 1.51 42.53
N ILE A 717 0.81 2.84 42.56
CA ILE A 717 0.96 3.73 41.42
C ILE A 717 2.22 4.55 41.66
N VAL A 718 3.12 4.53 40.69
CA VAL A 718 4.43 5.19 40.76
C VAL A 718 4.60 6.15 39.60
N GLY A 719 5.02 7.37 39.88
CA GLY A 719 5.30 8.37 38.85
C GLY A 719 6.69 8.21 38.26
N TRP A 720 6.85 8.35 36.95
CA TRP A 720 8.14 8.35 36.26
C TRP A 720 8.29 9.58 35.37
N THR A 721 9.52 9.97 35.07
CA THR A 721 9.85 11.06 34.14
C THR A 721 11.01 10.65 33.25
N ILE A 722 11.13 11.21 32.05
CA ILE A 722 12.27 10.94 31.17
C ILE A 722 13.63 11.38 31.77
N PHE A 723 13.61 12.34 32.69
CA PHE A 723 14.79 12.79 33.41
C PHE A 723 15.17 11.87 34.58
N ALA A 724 14.31 10.88 34.89
CA ALA A 724 14.48 9.90 35.96
C ALA A 724 13.94 8.54 35.50
N LEU A 725 14.57 7.98 34.45
CA LEU A 725 14.24 6.66 33.90
C LEU A 725 14.43 5.52 34.91
N HIS A 726 15.30 5.73 35.91
CA HIS A 726 15.46 4.82 37.04
C HIS A 726 14.90 5.49 38.29
N GLY A 727 13.99 4.81 38.97
CA GLY A 727 13.39 5.32 40.20
C GLY A 727 13.22 4.24 41.26
N ASN A 728 13.06 4.69 42.50
CA ASN A 728 12.78 3.84 43.65
C ASN A 728 11.60 4.40 44.44
N ALA A 729 10.60 3.56 44.63
CA ALA A 729 9.49 3.75 45.53
C ALA A 729 9.40 2.60 46.53
N GLY A 730 8.62 2.78 47.58
CA GLY A 730 8.45 1.78 48.63
C GLY A 730 7.05 1.79 49.20
N VAL A 731 6.53 0.61 49.53
CA VAL A 731 5.26 0.46 50.27
C VAL A 731 5.54 -0.35 51.54
N THR A 732 5.38 0.27 52.71
CA THR A 732 5.60 -0.39 54.00
C THR A 732 4.32 -1.10 54.43
N LEU A 733 4.36 -2.43 54.44
CA LEU A 733 3.30 -3.28 54.96
C LEU A 733 3.53 -3.56 56.45
N GLN A 734 2.45 -3.61 57.21
CA GLN A 734 2.46 -4.04 58.61
C GLN A 734 1.45 -5.17 58.78
N ALA A 735 1.85 -6.29 59.38
CA ALA A 735 0.91 -7.35 59.76
C ALA A 735 1.19 -7.88 61.16
N ALA A 736 0.12 -8.41 61.77
CA ALA A 736 0.21 -9.11 63.04
C ALA A 736 0.84 -10.49 62.82
N THR A 737 1.94 -10.76 63.51
CA THR A 737 2.53 -12.10 63.58
C THR A 737 1.66 -13.04 64.42
N SER A 738 1.82 -14.34 64.23
CA SER A 738 1.14 -15.37 65.03
C SER A 738 1.43 -15.31 66.53
N VAL A 739 2.44 -14.55 66.96
CA VAL A 739 2.83 -14.31 68.36
C VAL A 739 2.41 -12.94 68.90
N GLY A 740 1.55 -12.21 68.18
CA GLY A 740 1.00 -10.92 68.64
C GLY A 740 1.96 -9.72 68.52
N THR A 741 3.13 -9.90 67.91
CA THR A 741 4.03 -8.77 67.55
C THR A 741 3.69 -8.24 66.17
N THR A 742 3.80 -6.93 65.95
CA THR A 742 3.62 -6.33 64.62
C THR A 742 4.96 -6.29 63.88
N GLY A 743 5.02 -6.97 62.74
CA GLY A 743 6.17 -6.88 61.83
C GLY A 743 5.91 -5.83 60.75
N THR A 744 6.92 -5.02 60.41
CA THR A 744 6.89 -4.12 59.25
C THR A 744 7.83 -4.64 58.16
N TYR A 745 7.39 -4.54 56.91
CA TYR A 745 8.17 -4.90 55.73
C TYR A 745 8.00 -3.85 54.64
N GLU A 746 9.09 -3.27 54.16
CA GLU A 746 9.05 -2.37 53.01
C GLU A 746 9.16 -3.17 51.72
N VAL A 747 8.17 -3.06 50.85
CA VAL A 747 8.19 -3.59 49.49
C VAL A 747 8.91 -2.58 48.59
N PRO A 748 10.16 -2.80 48.18
CA PRO A 748 10.82 -1.91 47.24
C PRO A 748 10.21 -2.04 45.84
N ILE A 749 10.02 -0.92 45.17
CA ILE A 749 9.51 -0.83 43.80
C ILE A 749 10.56 -0.08 42.99
N ASN A 750 11.30 -0.80 42.14
CA ASN A 750 12.29 -0.23 41.25
C ASN A 750 11.80 -0.36 39.81
N TRP A 751 11.98 0.68 39.00
CA TRP A 751 11.67 0.69 37.57
C TRP A 751 12.79 1.34 36.78
#